data_AF-A0A7Y5FQ11-F1
#
_entry.id   AF-A0A7Y5FQ11-F1
#
_cell.length_a   1.000
_cell.length_b   1.000
_cell.length_c   1.000
_cell.angle_alpha   90.00
_cell.angle_beta   90.00
_cell.angle_gamma   90.00
#
_symmetry.space_group_name_H-M   'P 1'
#
loop_
_entity.id
_entity.type
_entity.pdbx_description
1 polymer ?
#
loop_
_entity_poly.entity_id
_entity_poly.type
_entity_poly.pdbx_seq_one_letter_code
_entity_poly.pdbx_strand_id
1 'polypeptide(L)'
;VVDVNDIIDEFNYGYHNPEAVRSYLNHAVNSWTQNTLDYLFLVGQAVVDVKLNYFRNAGGIAKYNQVYTYGFPASDPMFGIFDTSGAYIQQFLIGRLPAKEPSQVRSYTQRLRDYKTQRFTEWNKSALVFSGGNFNDPNQIEQFKSLNQSIVDTIIGRNPYGMDGFHFYKTINPVTSLGPYPPETIKSRIDRGGVFMSYLGHSAVQTWDNGIISPEQLLNKEDKSPLVTDFGCATGSHARWDLTSFSELFMTSEIGQAIGYIGNASVGFVSTSLTAPSIFYYNIFSDSVYNMSRAHLKTKTDMRNSFGNSGANKVFALTSTYFGDPTVRIAIPSKPNLTISQADVSLLNTGLVYDTDDSVTLRLSYKNLGSVRNDSFVVRIKHLFRDTTEITDLRKMLPAYSDSLEIKIKVAGRPGSHRVELILNEGGLLDELYTDDNTASFDFEVYGTDYLSIAGQNQSGVFSLFLPVLNPRGSSVTGSVSYQISTDRNFTNAQLQSVNSNTFATLIPLGSLVNNQRYWFRIKNQGKDGFGNLTSFIKGNEVAYLINDSTAFAAGETESAAISGGIVLDSLIRRLKVISAGFNDGNTAVIELDGVNYVAESTLRGTNFCFFDRKTFQFKENITLSLSATQAQIDAMNAYLDALDSNTVVIVAISDSPQLPTSLRNRLREFGSKLVTSVGFRHSWSFIGFRGADSTEVREVWKRPYNGMAEIDTLIQSNMTSGKYITEVLGPVRKWNNITVVKNQPAGTLISHSVVGIKSNGTTDTLITNQTGTSVDLNPVNAVEYPLIRIVNTLKDTVGSRQLKLNNIAVSFDPSSEIGTNLRALALTKDTVALNDSLALKMKIFNAGLGKSDSFYVKVDLYSGATFAGTILNQKINNLNAGDSTELNVVHRALEGNGGKKFVVTIDPQNYVPELYEDNNTAEISFTEVLGFDKPYVRTQFNGQDIYDGDYVSNKPEITIDLYDPSTSGTVDTTLIRLLLNNRRIYLNSPDVTFTLRNTNPRVSLSYMPTLAAGEYELKVTGTGASGTPIDSAGSVKNFVVSDENKILQVFNYPNPFVNETYFTFKATNLPDEVQILIYTVAGRMIKKITKTAGDLRYDFNRIYWDGRDEDGDIIASGTYLYRVIMKKNGETQTVTEKLSVVR
;
A
#
# COMPACT_ATOMS: atom_id res chain seq x y z
N VAL A 1 30.63 17.09 44.54
CA VAL A 1 31.92 16.96 43.80
C VAL A 1 33.01 17.37 44.75
N VAL A 2 34.11 16.63 44.82
CA VAL A 2 35.26 16.92 45.69
C VAL A 2 36.51 16.81 44.83
N ASP A 3 37.43 17.78 44.95
CA ASP A 3 38.73 17.70 44.28
C ASP A 3 39.58 16.62 44.97
N VAL A 4 40.24 15.78 44.18
CA VAL A 4 41.07 14.70 44.74
C VAL A 4 42.27 15.25 45.51
N ASN A 5 42.76 16.45 45.18
CA ASN A 5 43.88 17.06 45.89
C ASN A 5 43.47 17.47 47.30
N ASP A 6 42.24 17.99 47.49
CA ASP A 6 41.70 18.28 48.83
C ASP A 6 41.62 16.99 49.68
N ILE A 7 41.26 15.86 49.06
CA ILE A 7 41.23 14.55 49.73
C ILE A 7 42.66 14.12 50.14
N ILE A 8 43.65 14.34 49.27
CA ILE A 8 45.04 13.96 49.52
C ILE A 8 45.65 14.82 50.63
N ASP A 9 45.39 16.12 50.62
CA ASP A 9 45.85 17.05 51.64
C ASP A 9 45.29 16.70 53.01
N GLU A 10 43.97 16.43 53.09
CA GLU A 10 43.29 16.15 54.37
C GLU A 10 43.53 14.72 54.89
N PHE A 11 43.42 13.70 54.03
CA PHE A 11 43.44 12.28 54.46
C PHE A 11 44.80 11.62 54.33
N ASN A 12 45.79 12.29 53.74
CA ASN A 12 47.14 11.75 53.60
C ASN A 12 48.24 12.82 53.65
N TYR A 13 47.97 13.99 54.24
CA TYR A 13 48.97 15.05 54.50
C TYR A 13 49.73 15.50 53.24
N GLY A 14 49.06 15.54 52.08
CA GLY A 14 49.67 15.92 50.80
C GLY A 14 50.45 14.80 50.10
N TYR A 15 50.51 13.59 50.68
CA TYR A 15 51.16 12.44 50.04
C TYR A 15 50.26 11.81 48.98
N HIS A 16 50.72 11.86 47.74
CA HIS A 16 50.07 11.31 46.55
C HIS A 16 50.00 9.77 46.56
N ASN A 17 48.91 9.19 47.10
CA ASN A 17 48.69 7.73 47.23
C ASN A 17 47.18 7.36 47.20
N PRO A 18 46.73 6.25 46.58
CA PRO A 18 45.32 5.81 46.58
C PRO A 18 44.69 5.62 47.96
N GLU A 19 45.47 5.39 49.02
CA GLU A 19 45.00 5.19 50.40
C GLU A 19 44.28 6.43 50.94
N ALA A 20 44.62 7.63 50.47
CA ALA A 20 43.92 8.87 50.82
C ALA A 20 42.45 8.80 50.42
N VAL A 21 42.20 8.42 49.16
CA VAL A 21 40.86 8.29 48.59
C VAL A 21 40.05 7.22 49.34
N ARG A 22 40.67 6.07 49.62
CA ARG A 22 40.01 5.00 50.38
C ARG A 22 39.69 5.42 51.82
N SER A 23 40.58 6.16 52.48
CA SER A 23 40.38 6.65 53.84
C SER A 23 39.27 7.70 53.91
N TYR A 24 39.22 8.62 52.95
CA TYR A 24 38.11 9.56 52.79
C TYR A 24 36.77 8.85 52.60
N LEU A 25 36.71 7.85 51.71
CA LEU A 25 35.48 7.10 51.48
C LEU A 25 35.04 6.30 52.71
N ASN A 26 35.99 5.70 53.45
CA ASN A 26 35.68 5.03 54.71
C ASN A 26 35.16 6.04 55.75
N HIS A 27 35.77 7.23 55.84
CA HIS A 27 35.28 8.30 56.72
C HIS A 27 33.87 8.75 56.33
N ALA A 28 33.62 8.95 55.03
CA ALA A 28 32.31 9.33 54.50
C ALA A 28 31.23 8.30 54.87
N VAL A 29 31.49 7.02 54.65
CA VAL A 29 30.54 5.93 55.00
C VAL A 29 30.22 5.90 56.49
N ASN A 30 31.19 6.16 57.37
CA ASN A 30 31.00 6.06 58.83
C ASN A 30 30.50 7.35 59.50
N SER A 31 30.72 8.52 58.89
CA SER A 31 30.52 9.81 59.55
C SER A 31 29.38 10.64 58.97
N TRP A 32 28.89 10.31 57.76
CA TRP A 32 27.73 10.98 57.20
C TRP A 32 26.47 10.58 57.97
N THR A 33 25.70 11.57 58.43
CA THR A 33 24.59 11.43 59.40
C THR A 33 23.37 10.68 58.85
N GLN A 34 23.37 10.36 57.56
CA GLN A 34 22.52 9.35 56.94
C GLN A 34 23.45 8.37 56.20
N ASN A 35 23.25 7.06 56.35
CA ASN A 35 23.99 6.01 55.60
C ASN A 35 23.66 6.11 54.08
N THR A 36 24.24 7.08 53.34
CA THR A 36 23.75 7.51 52.00
C THR A 36 24.78 7.47 50.87
N LEU A 37 25.98 6.91 51.05
CA LEU A 37 26.92 6.80 49.93
C LEU A 37 26.49 5.66 48.99
N ASP A 38 25.61 5.96 48.04
CA ASP A 38 25.11 4.99 47.04
C ASP A 38 25.99 4.90 45.79
N TYR A 39 26.63 6.01 45.40
CA TYR A 39 27.38 6.16 44.15
C TYR A 39 28.74 6.84 44.37
N LEU A 40 29.76 6.31 43.70
CA LEU A 40 31.07 6.93 43.54
C LEU A 40 31.38 7.04 42.05
N PHE A 41 31.55 8.28 41.56
CA PHE A 41 31.97 8.54 40.18
C PHE A 41 33.36 9.17 40.16
N LEU A 42 34.33 8.42 39.64
CA LEU A 42 35.73 8.84 39.51
C LEU A 42 35.92 9.48 38.13
N VAL A 43 36.27 10.76 38.08
CA VAL A 43 36.47 11.49 36.81
C VAL A 43 37.94 11.89 36.69
N GLY A 44 38.69 11.12 35.90
CA GLY A 44 40.11 11.37 35.66
C GLY A 44 40.90 10.10 35.31
N GLN A 45 41.98 10.29 34.57
CA GLN A 45 42.93 9.24 34.22
C GLN A 45 43.65 8.70 35.47
N ALA A 46 43.79 7.38 35.55
CA ALA A 46 44.64 6.72 36.55
C ALA A 46 45.97 6.25 35.93
N VAL A 47 47.02 6.13 36.75
CA VAL A 47 48.32 5.53 36.38
C VAL A 47 48.86 4.72 37.56
N VAL A 48 49.16 3.43 37.38
CA VAL A 48 49.65 2.59 38.51
C VAL A 48 51.11 2.86 38.90
N ASP A 49 51.93 3.42 38.01
CA ASP A 49 53.32 3.83 38.32
C ASP A 49 53.39 5.23 38.96
N VAL A 50 52.77 5.38 40.13
CA VAL A 50 52.66 6.65 40.89
C VAL A 50 54.00 7.23 41.35
N LYS A 51 55.07 6.43 41.43
CA LYS A 51 56.43 6.87 41.81
C LYS A 51 57.36 7.11 40.62
N LEU A 52 56.84 6.97 39.39
CA LEU A 52 57.59 7.08 38.14
C LEU A 52 58.79 6.12 38.03
N ASN A 53 58.75 4.98 38.72
CA ASN A 53 59.89 4.06 38.83
C ASN A 53 60.16 3.32 37.51
N TYR A 54 59.13 3.03 36.72
CA TYR A 54 59.28 2.43 35.39
C TYR A 54 59.60 3.49 34.33
N PHE A 55 58.99 4.67 34.43
CA PHE A 55 59.28 5.80 33.51
C PHE A 55 60.76 6.22 33.53
N ARG A 56 61.38 6.29 34.72
CA ARG A 56 62.80 6.64 34.88
C ARG A 56 63.76 5.66 34.21
N ASN A 57 63.36 4.40 34.04
CA ASN A 57 64.21 3.35 33.46
C ASN A 57 63.92 3.06 31.98
N ALA A 58 62.75 3.45 31.45
CA ALA A 58 62.30 3.08 30.10
C ALA A 58 62.18 4.26 29.10
N GLY A 59 62.50 5.51 29.50
CA GLY A 59 62.55 6.67 28.59
C GLY A 59 61.18 7.15 28.06
N GLY A 60 60.07 6.78 28.70
CA GLY A 60 58.71 7.16 28.29
C GLY A 60 58.26 8.55 28.77
N ILE A 61 57.23 9.11 28.13
CA ILE A 61 56.57 10.37 28.53
C ILE A 61 55.80 10.15 29.84
N ALA A 62 56.09 10.96 30.87
CA ALA A 62 55.41 10.87 32.17
C ALA A 62 53.90 11.10 32.03
N LYS A 63 53.09 10.11 32.43
CA LYS A 63 51.64 10.26 32.57
C LYS A 63 51.32 10.61 34.02
N TYR A 64 50.64 11.73 34.24
CA TYR A 64 50.23 12.14 35.59
C TYR A 64 48.93 11.44 35.98
N ASN A 65 48.87 11.01 37.24
CA ASN A 65 47.67 10.41 37.82
C ASN A 65 46.71 11.54 38.22
N GLN A 66 45.58 11.66 37.50
CA GLN A 66 44.57 12.67 37.81
C GLN A 66 43.64 12.19 38.93
N VAL A 67 43.21 10.92 38.89
CA VAL A 67 42.44 10.30 39.97
C VAL A 67 42.95 8.88 40.17
N TYR A 68 43.51 8.60 41.34
CA TYR A 68 44.14 7.33 41.68
C TYR A 68 43.22 6.12 41.49
N THR A 69 43.83 4.97 41.21
CA THR A 69 43.20 3.64 41.29
C THR A 69 43.92 2.81 42.35
N TYR A 70 43.28 1.78 42.87
CA TYR A 70 43.84 0.92 43.92
C TYR A 70 44.39 -0.38 43.33
N GLY A 71 45.47 -0.95 43.90
CA GLY A 71 45.99 -2.27 43.52
C GLY A 71 46.79 -2.35 42.20
N PHE A 72 47.43 -3.51 41.99
CA PHE A 72 48.12 -3.89 40.74
C PHE A 72 47.82 -5.37 40.44
N PRO A 73 47.00 -5.71 39.42
CA PRO A 73 46.35 -4.83 38.44
C PRO A 73 45.37 -3.81 39.06
N ALA A 74 45.02 -2.76 38.30
CA ALA A 74 44.14 -1.69 38.76
C ALA A 74 42.76 -2.18 39.19
N SER A 75 42.24 -1.62 40.27
CA SER A 75 41.00 -2.03 40.93
C SER A 75 40.32 -0.83 41.62
N ASP A 76 39.39 -0.20 40.92
CA ASP A 76 38.47 0.76 41.55
C ASP A 76 37.48 0.11 42.54
N PRO A 77 37.01 -1.14 42.33
CA PRO A 77 36.16 -1.81 43.33
C PRO A 77 36.73 -1.82 44.74
N MET A 78 38.06 -1.91 44.89
CA MET A 78 38.72 -1.90 46.20
C MET A 78 38.55 -0.60 46.99
N PHE A 79 38.19 0.53 46.35
CA PHE A 79 37.84 1.75 47.07
C PHE A 79 36.57 1.62 47.91
N GLY A 80 35.66 0.70 47.53
CA GLY A 80 34.40 0.46 48.25
C GLY A 80 34.39 -0.81 49.10
N ILE A 81 35.54 -1.42 49.36
CA ILE A 81 35.64 -2.64 50.18
C ILE A 81 36.22 -2.28 51.55
N PHE A 82 35.34 -2.16 52.54
CA PHE A 82 35.70 -1.91 53.95
C PHE A 82 35.46 -3.12 54.86
N ASP A 83 34.66 -4.09 54.40
CA ASP A 83 34.29 -5.27 55.17
C ASP A 83 35.46 -6.24 55.38
N THR A 84 35.68 -6.64 56.64
CA THR A 84 36.69 -7.61 57.07
C THR A 84 36.22 -9.07 56.97
N SER A 85 34.95 -9.33 56.61
CA SER A 85 34.37 -10.68 56.44
C SER A 85 34.97 -11.49 55.28
N GLY A 86 35.80 -10.87 54.44
CA GLY A 86 36.48 -11.52 53.31
C GLY A 86 35.63 -11.63 52.04
N ALA A 87 34.52 -10.90 51.94
CA ALA A 87 33.62 -10.94 50.78
C ALA A 87 34.23 -10.42 49.47
N TYR A 88 35.23 -9.53 49.51
CA TYR A 88 35.86 -8.88 48.34
C TYR A 88 34.86 -8.27 47.32
N ILE A 89 33.72 -7.77 47.80
CA ILE A 89 32.67 -7.10 47.02
C ILE A 89 32.52 -5.67 47.53
N GLN A 90 32.42 -4.69 46.62
CA GLN A 90 32.25 -3.28 46.99
C GLN A 90 30.85 -2.98 47.57
N GLN A 91 30.74 -2.03 48.49
CA GLN A 91 29.50 -1.72 49.21
C GLN A 91 28.59 -0.68 48.52
N PHE A 92 29.09 0.03 47.51
CA PHE A 92 28.35 1.05 46.75
C PHE A 92 28.70 0.98 45.26
N LEU A 93 27.94 1.71 44.45
CA LEU A 93 28.03 1.68 42.99
C LEU A 93 29.19 2.56 42.52
N ILE A 94 30.17 1.96 41.86
CA ILE A 94 31.39 2.65 41.41
C ILE A 94 31.38 2.74 39.89
N GLY A 95 31.74 3.90 39.36
CA GLY A 95 32.00 4.14 37.94
C GLY A 95 33.22 5.03 37.75
N ARG A 96 33.94 4.86 36.63
CA ARG A 96 35.06 5.72 36.25
C ARG A 96 34.90 6.30 34.84
N LEU A 97 35.08 7.60 34.68
CA LEU A 97 35.37 8.22 33.39
C LEU A 97 36.89 8.49 33.32
N PRO A 98 37.66 7.72 32.55
CA PRO A 98 39.12 7.86 32.48
C PRO A 98 39.52 8.99 31.52
N ALA A 99 38.95 10.18 31.71
CA ALA A 99 39.26 11.35 30.89
C ALA A 99 40.63 11.91 31.25
N LYS A 100 41.44 12.24 30.25
CA LYS A 100 42.77 12.85 30.34
C LYS A 100 42.69 14.37 30.25
N GLU A 101 41.62 14.90 29.66
CA GLU A 101 41.44 16.33 29.42
C GLU A 101 39.97 16.77 29.49
N PRO A 102 39.69 18.07 29.73
CA PRO A 102 38.32 18.58 29.87
C PRO A 102 37.41 18.37 28.63
N SER A 103 37.96 18.34 27.42
CA SER A 103 37.23 18.06 26.16
C SER A 103 36.57 16.69 26.18
N GLN A 104 37.25 15.67 26.71
CA GLN A 104 36.71 14.31 26.80
C GLN A 104 35.54 14.23 27.79
N VAL A 105 35.61 14.97 28.91
CA VAL A 105 34.49 15.09 29.87
C VAL A 105 33.29 15.76 29.22
N ARG A 106 33.51 16.84 28.44
CA ARG A 106 32.43 17.51 27.70
C ARG A 106 31.80 16.60 26.65
N SER A 107 32.60 15.86 25.89
CA SER A 107 32.13 14.89 24.89
C SER A 107 31.27 13.80 25.52
N TYR A 108 31.75 13.18 26.61
CA TYR A 108 30.96 12.19 27.36
C TYR A 108 29.66 12.77 27.90
N THR A 109 29.70 13.98 28.46
CA THR A 109 28.51 14.66 29.00
C THR A 109 27.48 14.95 27.91
N GLN A 110 27.94 15.32 26.71
CA GLN A 110 27.06 15.51 25.56
C GLN A 110 26.37 14.19 25.18
N ARG A 111 27.13 13.11 25.01
CA ARG A 111 26.57 11.77 24.73
C ARG A 111 25.58 11.33 25.81
N LEU A 112 25.85 11.61 27.08
CA LEU A 112 24.95 11.30 28.20
C LEU A 112 23.63 12.08 28.12
N ARG A 113 23.68 13.35 27.70
CA ARG A 113 22.46 14.13 27.47
C ARG A 113 21.66 13.53 26.32
N ASP A 114 22.31 13.29 25.19
CA ASP A 114 21.67 12.74 23.99
C ASP A 114 21.05 11.37 24.26
N TYR A 115 21.76 10.50 24.98
CA TYR A 115 21.28 9.18 25.40
C TYR A 115 20.01 9.24 26.27
N LYS A 116 19.83 10.31 27.07
CA LYS A 116 18.68 10.47 27.97
C LYS A 116 17.48 11.16 27.32
N THR A 117 17.69 11.99 26.29
CA THR A 117 16.64 12.86 25.73
C THR A 117 16.15 12.43 24.36
N GLN A 118 16.89 11.61 23.63
CA GLN A 118 16.49 11.18 22.30
C GLN A 118 15.26 10.25 22.32
N ARG A 119 14.39 10.43 21.33
CA ARG A 119 13.24 9.54 21.08
C ARG A 119 13.73 8.11 20.83
N PHE A 120 12.97 7.14 21.31
CA PHE A 120 13.25 5.73 21.05
C PHE A 120 13.08 5.39 19.57
N THR A 121 14.03 4.64 19.02
CA THR A 121 14.04 4.19 17.62
C THR A 121 14.30 2.68 17.55
N GLU A 122 14.42 2.12 16.35
CA GLU A 122 14.81 0.71 16.14
C GLU A 122 16.13 0.31 16.80
N TRP A 123 17.01 1.28 17.10
CA TRP A 123 18.26 1.06 17.83
C TRP A 123 18.00 0.55 19.26
N ASN A 124 16.94 1.04 19.92
CA ASN A 124 16.57 0.64 21.29
C ASN A 124 16.01 -0.78 21.37
N LYS A 125 15.63 -1.36 20.23
CA LYS A 125 15.19 -2.75 20.06
C LYS A 125 16.28 -3.67 19.53
N SER A 126 17.52 -3.21 19.41
CA SER A 126 18.63 -3.96 18.84
C SER A 126 19.73 -4.21 19.87
N ALA A 127 20.35 -5.38 19.82
CA ALA A 127 21.54 -5.71 20.59
C ALA A 127 22.54 -6.47 19.71
N LEU A 128 23.84 -6.17 19.87
CA LEU A 128 24.92 -6.88 19.18
C LEU A 128 25.67 -7.75 20.19
N VAL A 129 25.82 -9.02 19.87
CA VAL A 129 26.50 -9.99 20.72
C VAL A 129 27.63 -10.61 19.92
N PHE A 130 28.81 -10.74 20.52
CA PHE A 130 30.04 -11.15 19.87
C PHE A 130 30.67 -12.31 20.64
N SER A 131 30.95 -13.41 19.94
CA SER A 131 31.64 -14.57 20.48
C SER A 131 32.98 -14.82 19.79
N GLY A 132 34.00 -15.03 20.60
CA GLY A 132 35.36 -15.37 20.21
C GLY A 132 35.66 -16.86 20.27
N GLY A 133 36.93 -17.18 20.54
CA GLY A 133 37.44 -18.53 20.69
C GLY A 133 38.68 -18.80 19.83
N ASN A 134 39.39 -19.87 20.15
CA ASN A 134 40.56 -20.31 19.39
C ASN A 134 40.14 -21.13 18.16
N PHE A 135 40.62 -20.76 16.96
CA PHE A 135 40.35 -21.52 15.73
C PHE A 135 40.84 -22.98 15.79
N ASN A 136 41.81 -23.28 16.66
CA ASN A 136 42.33 -24.62 16.90
C ASN A 136 41.55 -25.39 17.99
N ASP A 137 40.54 -24.77 18.62
CA ASP A 137 39.68 -25.39 19.63
C ASP A 137 38.18 -25.18 19.27
N PRO A 138 37.64 -26.03 18.38
CA PRO A 138 36.22 -26.00 18.00
C PRO A 138 35.25 -26.05 19.19
N ASN A 139 35.60 -26.80 20.24
CA ASN A 139 34.74 -26.97 21.41
C ASN A 139 34.60 -25.65 22.17
N GLN A 140 35.70 -24.91 22.33
CA GLN A 140 35.67 -23.60 22.97
C GLN A 140 34.86 -22.58 22.16
N ILE A 141 35.01 -22.55 20.83
CA ILE A 141 34.19 -21.68 19.96
C ILE A 141 32.71 -22.00 20.15
N GLU A 142 32.35 -23.28 20.12
CA GLU A 142 30.95 -23.69 20.27
C GLU A 142 30.42 -23.40 21.69
N GLN A 143 31.23 -23.51 22.73
CA GLN A 143 30.83 -23.13 24.10
C GLN A 143 30.47 -21.64 24.22
N PHE A 144 31.35 -20.74 23.74
CA PHE A 144 31.07 -19.30 23.79
C PHE A 144 29.88 -18.92 22.92
N LYS A 145 29.81 -19.48 21.71
CA LYS A 145 28.70 -19.28 20.80
C LYS A 145 27.37 -19.74 21.42
N SER A 146 27.31 -20.97 21.92
CA SER A 146 26.09 -21.53 22.53
C SER A 146 25.63 -20.71 23.74
N LEU A 147 26.54 -20.21 24.57
CA LEU A 147 26.20 -19.37 25.72
C LEU A 147 25.58 -18.03 25.29
N ASN A 148 26.23 -17.32 24.38
CA ASN A 148 25.74 -16.04 23.88
C ASN A 148 24.44 -16.20 23.10
N GLN A 149 24.29 -17.28 22.33
CA GLN A 149 23.03 -17.61 21.67
C GLN A 149 21.91 -17.86 22.68
N SER A 150 22.20 -18.59 23.76
CA SER A 150 21.23 -18.82 24.84
C SER A 150 20.80 -17.51 25.50
N ILE A 151 21.72 -16.57 25.75
CA ILE A 151 21.40 -15.23 26.26
C ILE A 151 20.48 -14.48 25.30
N VAL A 152 20.78 -14.52 23.99
CA VAL A 152 19.94 -13.90 22.96
C VAL A 152 18.53 -14.48 22.99
N ASP A 153 18.40 -15.79 22.96
CA ASP A 153 17.11 -16.47 22.79
C ASP A 153 16.25 -16.43 24.07
N THR A 154 16.87 -16.53 25.24
CA THR A 154 16.16 -16.72 26.52
C THR A 154 16.00 -15.45 27.34
N ILE A 155 16.88 -14.45 27.14
CA ILE A 155 16.91 -13.22 27.94
C ILE A 155 16.61 -11.99 27.07
N ILE A 156 17.39 -11.74 26.02
CA ILE A 156 17.29 -10.52 25.20
C ILE A 156 16.03 -10.52 24.31
N GLY A 157 15.76 -11.63 23.64
CA GLY A 157 14.63 -11.79 22.72
C GLY A 157 13.27 -12.06 23.37
N ARG A 158 13.22 -12.25 24.70
CA ARG A 158 11.96 -12.54 25.41
C ARG A 158 11.20 -11.28 25.85
N ASN A 159 9.91 -11.48 26.14
CA ASN A 159 9.06 -10.46 26.75
C ASN A 159 9.60 -10.09 28.16
N PRO A 160 9.51 -8.81 28.56
CA PRO A 160 8.73 -7.74 27.93
C PRO A 160 9.47 -6.90 26.88
N TYR A 161 10.65 -7.30 26.39
CA TYR A 161 11.43 -6.42 25.48
C TYR A 161 11.51 -6.90 24.06
N GLY A 162 11.53 -8.21 23.80
CA GLY A 162 11.47 -8.74 22.43
C GLY A 162 12.51 -8.12 21.49
N MET A 163 13.74 -7.95 21.96
CA MET A 163 14.80 -7.27 21.20
C MET A 163 15.37 -8.18 20.12
N ASP A 164 15.82 -7.57 19.02
CA ASP A 164 16.60 -8.19 17.95
C ASP A 164 18.06 -8.31 18.38
N GLY A 165 18.42 -9.44 19.00
CA GLY A 165 19.79 -9.76 19.38
C GLY A 165 20.55 -10.42 18.23
N PHE A 166 21.42 -9.66 17.55
CA PHE A 166 22.25 -10.20 16.48
C PHE A 166 23.58 -10.71 17.01
N HIS A 167 23.87 -11.99 16.76
CA HIS A 167 25.03 -12.68 17.31
C HIS A 167 26.09 -12.93 16.23
N PHE A 168 27.21 -12.21 16.32
CA PHE A 168 28.42 -12.48 15.55
C PHE A 168 29.30 -13.49 16.28
N TYR A 169 29.79 -14.50 15.57
CA TYR A 169 30.65 -15.53 16.18
C TYR A 169 31.71 -16.03 15.20
N LYS A 170 32.75 -16.65 15.74
CA LYS A 170 33.74 -17.36 14.94
C LYS A 170 33.19 -18.66 14.39
N THR A 171 33.58 -19.00 13.16
CA THR A 171 33.33 -20.30 12.55
C THR A 171 34.64 -20.93 12.10
N ILE A 172 34.68 -22.26 12.07
CA ILE A 172 35.83 -23.04 11.57
C ILE A 172 35.59 -23.60 10.16
N ASN A 173 34.34 -23.64 9.71
CA ASN A 173 33.99 -24.05 8.36
C ASN A 173 32.75 -23.28 7.87
N PRO A 174 32.91 -22.23 7.03
CA PRO A 174 34.19 -21.62 6.64
C PRO A 174 34.91 -20.98 7.84
N VAL A 175 36.23 -20.78 7.77
CA VAL A 175 36.98 -20.04 8.81
C VAL A 175 36.63 -18.56 8.71
N THR A 176 35.87 -18.03 9.67
CA THR A 176 35.48 -16.60 9.70
C THR A 176 35.46 -16.06 11.12
N SER A 177 35.63 -14.74 11.27
CA SER A 177 35.68 -14.10 12.60
C SER A 177 34.33 -13.57 13.10
N LEU A 178 33.41 -13.24 12.20
CA LEU A 178 32.10 -12.62 12.50
C LEU A 178 30.98 -13.26 11.68
N GLY A 179 31.04 -14.57 11.45
CA GLY A 179 30.27 -15.19 10.38
C GLY A 179 29.42 -16.40 10.77
N PRO A 180 28.83 -17.09 9.76
CA PRO A 180 29.15 -17.03 8.32
C PRO A 180 28.27 -16.01 7.55
N TYR A 181 28.39 -14.72 7.88
CA TYR A 181 27.57 -13.64 7.31
C TYR A 181 28.32 -12.91 6.19
N PRO A 182 27.63 -12.48 5.12
CA PRO A 182 28.21 -11.59 4.12
C PRO A 182 28.66 -10.25 4.72
N PRO A 183 29.69 -9.58 4.16
CA PRO A 183 30.12 -8.24 4.61
C PRO A 183 28.97 -7.24 4.73
N GLU A 184 27.98 -7.33 3.85
CA GLU A 184 26.90 -6.33 3.81
C GLU A 184 25.90 -6.52 4.94
N THR A 185 25.72 -7.78 5.39
CA THR A 185 24.96 -8.09 6.60
C THR A 185 25.70 -7.60 7.83
N ILE A 186 27.02 -7.85 7.92
CA ILE A 186 27.85 -7.37 9.03
C ILE A 186 27.77 -5.84 9.11
N LYS A 187 28.00 -5.17 7.98
CA LYS A 187 27.94 -3.71 7.87
C LYS A 187 26.57 -3.17 8.22
N SER A 188 25.49 -3.73 7.68
CA SER A 188 24.11 -3.29 7.96
C SER A 188 23.76 -3.40 9.45
N ARG A 189 24.18 -4.49 10.11
CA ARG A 189 23.95 -4.70 11.54
C ARG A 189 24.76 -3.74 12.42
N ILE A 190 26.01 -3.46 12.05
CA ILE A 190 26.86 -2.47 12.73
C ILE A 190 26.33 -1.05 12.51
N ASP A 191 25.99 -0.69 11.27
CA ASP A 191 25.40 0.60 10.89
C ASP A 191 24.13 0.88 11.70
N ARG A 192 23.26 -0.12 11.90
CA ARG A 192 22.07 -0.01 12.75
C ARG A 192 22.42 0.15 14.23
N GLY A 193 23.50 -0.50 14.68
CA GLY A 193 23.91 -0.54 16.08
C GLY A 193 22.91 -1.24 17.00
N GLY A 194 23.10 -1.08 18.30
CA GLY A 194 22.14 -1.49 19.31
C GLY A 194 22.39 -0.81 20.64
N VAL A 195 21.36 -0.77 21.50
CA VAL A 195 21.49 -0.23 22.88
C VAL A 195 22.55 -0.95 23.69
N PHE A 196 22.90 -2.16 23.25
CA PHE A 196 23.76 -3.08 23.96
C PHE A 196 24.74 -3.81 23.04
N MET A 197 26.01 -3.87 23.44
CA MET A 197 27.07 -4.66 22.81
C MET A 197 27.77 -5.57 23.84
N SER A 198 27.82 -6.87 23.56
CA SER A 198 28.50 -7.84 24.42
C SER A 198 29.60 -8.58 23.71
N TYR A 199 30.76 -8.71 24.35
CA TYR A 199 31.82 -9.59 23.90
C TYR A 199 32.13 -10.68 24.92
N LEU A 200 32.22 -11.92 24.43
CA LEU A 200 32.66 -13.11 25.15
C LEU A 200 33.74 -13.82 24.33
N GLY A 201 34.97 -13.88 24.85
CA GLY A 201 36.07 -14.57 24.19
C GLY A 201 37.43 -14.16 24.74
N HIS A 202 38.50 -14.42 23.98
CA HIS A 202 39.83 -13.95 24.35
C HIS A 202 40.01 -12.49 23.95
N SER A 203 40.36 -11.66 24.91
CA SER A 203 40.71 -10.27 24.65
C SER A 203 42.07 -9.93 25.22
N ALA A 204 42.65 -8.84 24.73
CA ALA A 204 43.83 -8.21 25.29
C ALA A 204 43.58 -6.71 25.40
N VAL A 205 44.58 -5.95 25.85
CA VAL A 205 44.43 -4.53 26.24
C VAL A 205 43.69 -3.67 25.21
N GLN A 206 43.79 -3.94 23.90
CA GLN A 206 43.12 -3.20 22.82
C GLN A 206 42.44 -4.08 21.76
N THR A 207 42.17 -5.37 22.03
CA THR A 207 41.65 -6.27 20.98
C THR A 207 40.72 -7.34 21.52
N TRP A 208 39.76 -7.71 20.68
CA TRP A 208 39.00 -8.94 20.75
C TRP A 208 39.53 -9.93 19.71
N ASP A 209 39.58 -11.21 20.06
CA ASP A 209 40.14 -12.26 19.19
C ASP A 209 39.35 -12.48 17.88
N ASN A 210 38.16 -11.91 17.73
CA ASN A 210 37.35 -11.92 16.53
C ASN A 210 37.72 -10.81 15.53
N GLY A 211 38.89 -10.18 15.71
CA GLY A 211 39.46 -9.21 14.78
C GLY A 211 38.99 -7.77 14.98
N ILE A 212 38.25 -7.49 16.07
CA ILE A 212 37.98 -6.11 16.48
C ILE A 212 39.19 -5.58 17.26
N ILE A 213 39.81 -4.52 16.73
CA ILE A 213 41.01 -3.87 17.30
C ILE A 213 40.82 -2.36 17.49
N SER A 214 39.71 -1.80 17.00
CA SER A 214 39.37 -0.38 17.13
C SER A 214 37.86 -0.21 17.31
N PRO A 215 37.39 0.76 18.14
CA PRO A 215 35.97 1.11 18.21
C PRO A 215 35.39 1.55 16.86
N GLU A 216 36.22 2.07 15.95
CA GLU A 216 35.81 2.52 14.61
C GLU A 216 35.11 1.42 13.80
N GLN A 217 35.52 0.15 13.99
CA GLN A 217 34.91 -1.00 13.32
C GLN A 217 33.46 -1.25 13.76
N LEU A 218 33.02 -0.64 14.87
CA LEU A 218 31.70 -0.83 15.47
C LEU A 218 30.87 0.47 15.53
N LEU A 219 31.27 1.50 14.78
CA LEU A 219 30.52 2.75 14.70
C LEU A 219 29.16 2.53 14.02
N ASN A 220 28.10 2.98 14.67
CA ASN A 220 26.77 3.00 14.08
C ASN A 220 26.53 4.32 13.36
N LYS A 221 25.65 4.31 12.35
CA LYS A 221 25.27 5.48 11.56
C LYS A 221 24.29 6.40 12.27
N GLU A 222 23.64 5.91 13.31
CA GLU A 222 22.64 6.64 14.10
C GLU A 222 23.29 7.58 15.14
N ASP A 223 24.62 7.56 15.24
CA ASP A 223 25.43 8.25 16.26
C ASP A 223 24.91 8.03 17.70
N LYS A 224 24.44 6.80 17.96
CA LYS A 224 23.90 6.38 19.27
C LYS A 224 24.99 5.76 20.12
N SER A 225 24.86 5.92 21.43
CA SER A 225 25.89 5.47 22.37
C SER A 225 25.53 4.14 23.04
N PRO A 226 26.16 3.00 22.65
CA PRO A 226 25.85 1.70 23.23
C PRO A 226 26.44 1.52 24.64
N LEU A 227 25.84 0.61 25.40
CA LEU A 227 26.45 0.02 26.59
C LEU A 227 27.26 -1.21 26.17
N VAL A 228 28.52 -1.28 26.59
CA VAL A 228 29.45 -2.33 26.17
C VAL A 228 29.86 -3.19 27.36
N THR A 229 29.88 -4.50 27.19
CA THR A 229 30.45 -5.42 28.18
C THR A 229 31.45 -6.36 27.54
N ASP A 230 32.56 -6.58 28.22
CA ASP A 230 33.61 -7.50 27.83
C ASP A 230 33.91 -8.45 28.99
N PHE A 231 33.69 -9.75 28.74
CA PHE A 231 33.94 -10.82 29.69
C PHE A 231 35.24 -11.60 29.41
N GLY A 232 36.22 -10.97 28.77
CA GLY A 232 37.56 -11.49 28.51
C GLY A 232 38.65 -10.89 29.41
N CYS A 233 39.87 -10.76 28.88
CA CYS A 233 41.05 -10.33 29.61
C CYS A 233 41.43 -8.87 29.31
N ALA A 234 41.86 -8.14 30.34
CA ALA A 234 42.66 -6.91 30.28
C ALA A 234 42.10 -5.68 29.51
N THR A 235 40.90 -5.71 28.92
CA THR A 235 40.32 -4.53 28.23
C THR A 235 39.93 -3.39 29.17
N GLY A 236 39.79 -3.67 30.47
CA GLY A 236 39.60 -2.71 31.55
C GLY A 236 40.89 -2.19 32.21
N SER A 237 42.06 -2.44 31.61
CA SER A 237 43.38 -2.05 32.17
C SER A 237 43.67 -0.54 32.07
N HIS A 238 42.76 0.29 32.56
CA HIS A 238 42.68 1.75 32.36
C HIS A 238 43.78 2.59 33.02
N ALA A 239 44.69 1.97 33.76
CA ALA A 239 45.74 2.68 34.51
C ALA A 239 47.16 2.32 34.04
N ARG A 240 47.27 1.77 32.82
CA ARG A 240 48.55 1.42 32.21
C ARG A 240 49.32 2.67 31.77
N TRP A 241 50.62 2.63 31.97
CA TRP A 241 51.51 3.72 31.59
C TRP A 241 51.88 3.68 30.11
N ASP A 242 51.93 2.50 29.49
CA ASP A 242 52.41 2.26 28.13
C ASP A 242 51.30 2.30 27.07
N LEU A 243 50.09 1.83 27.39
CA LEU A 243 48.99 1.67 26.44
C LEU A 243 47.68 2.23 26.96
N THR A 244 46.84 2.74 26.06
CA THR A 244 45.44 3.09 26.35
C THR A 244 44.59 1.82 26.22
N SER A 245 43.88 1.42 27.26
CA SER A 245 43.04 0.22 27.23
C SER A 245 41.81 0.38 26.33
N PHE A 246 41.19 -0.73 25.95
CA PHE A 246 40.04 -0.73 25.04
C PHE A 246 38.85 0.02 25.65
N SER A 247 38.61 -0.17 26.96
CA SER A 247 37.61 0.59 27.70
C SER A 247 37.84 2.11 27.62
N GLU A 248 39.08 2.59 27.74
CA GLU A 248 39.41 4.00 27.56
C GLU A 248 39.13 4.48 26.12
N LEU A 249 39.47 3.67 25.10
CA LEU A 249 39.20 3.99 23.69
C LEU A 249 37.70 4.14 23.44
N PHE A 250 36.88 3.20 23.92
CA PHE A 250 35.42 3.28 23.77
C PHE A 250 34.79 4.46 24.51
N MET A 251 35.33 4.84 25.67
CA MET A 251 34.74 5.85 26.55
C MET A 251 35.20 7.27 26.26
N THR A 252 36.45 7.48 25.82
CA THR A 252 37.06 8.83 25.81
C THR A 252 37.76 9.20 24.50
N SER A 253 37.91 8.29 23.54
CA SER A 253 38.46 8.65 22.22
C SER A 253 37.40 9.32 21.32
N GLU A 254 37.85 10.03 20.28
CA GLU A 254 36.97 10.68 19.30
C GLU A 254 36.14 9.68 18.49
N ILE A 255 36.67 8.46 18.30
CA ILE A 255 36.02 7.35 17.59
C ILE A 255 35.25 6.41 18.53
N GLY A 256 35.17 6.74 19.83
CA GLY A 256 34.51 5.94 20.85
C GLY A 256 33.08 6.42 21.12
N GLN A 257 32.10 5.55 20.92
CA GLN A 257 30.68 5.88 21.13
C GLN A 257 30.09 5.30 22.43
N ALA A 258 30.83 4.58 23.27
CA ALA A 258 30.22 3.94 24.43
C ALA A 258 29.73 4.96 25.47
N ILE A 259 28.55 4.71 26.04
CA ILE A 259 28.03 5.46 27.20
C ILE A 259 28.45 4.81 28.52
N GLY A 260 28.79 3.53 28.48
CA GLY A 260 29.37 2.78 29.58
C GLY A 260 30.05 1.50 29.09
N TYR A 261 31.08 1.07 29.80
CA TYR A 261 31.89 -0.11 29.45
C TYR A 261 32.16 -0.95 30.71
N ILE A 262 31.92 -2.26 30.68
CA ILE A 262 32.40 -3.19 31.72
C ILE A 262 33.57 -3.98 31.15
N GLY A 263 34.70 -3.95 31.84
CA GLY A 263 35.90 -4.70 31.43
C GLY A 263 36.75 -5.13 32.61
N ASN A 264 37.59 -6.13 32.38
CA ASN A 264 38.51 -6.66 33.39
C ASN A 264 39.91 -6.03 33.26
N ALA A 265 40.51 -5.59 34.36
CA ALA A 265 41.88 -5.08 34.39
C ALA A 265 42.96 -6.19 34.49
N SER A 266 42.57 -7.43 34.76
CA SER A 266 43.48 -8.58 34.88
C SER A 266 43.29 -9.59 33.74
N VAL A 267 44.04 -10.70 33.82
CA VAL A 267 43.68 -11.94 33.11
C VAL A 267 42.28 -12.38 33.53
N GLY A 268 41.49 -12.82 32.55
CA GLY A 268 40.18 -13.42 32.73
C GLY A 268 40.27 -14.94 32.82
N PHE A 269 39.22 -15.57 33.34
CA PHE A 269 39.13 -17.02 33.47
C PHE A 269 37.88 -17.53 32.75
N VAL A 270 38.03 -18.64 32.00
CA VAL A 270 36.92 -19.26 31.27
C VAL A 270 35.72 -19.56 32.19
N SER A 271 35.95 -19.98 33.43
CA SER A 271 34.88 -20.24 34.40
C SER A 271 34.02 -19.00 34.70
N THR A 272 34.64 -17.82 34.86
CA THR A 272 33.92 -16.56 35.06
C THR A 272 33.30 -16.04 33.75
N SER A 273 33.99 -16.22 32.62
CA SER A 273 33.48 -15.83 31.30
C SER A 273 32.25 -16.65 30.90
N LEU A 274 32.12 -17.90 31.34
CA LEU A 274 30.96 -18.75 31.05
C LEU A 274 29.78 -18.55 32.03
N THR A 275 29.94 -17.80 33.12
CA THR A 275 28.92 -17.65 34.18
C THR A 275 28.46 -16.21 34.40
N ALA A 276 29.39 -15.25 34.43
CA ALA A 276 29.09 -13.85 34.67
C ALA A 276 28.17 -13.19 33.62
N PRO A 277 28.30 -13.44 32.30
CA PRO A 277 27.43 -12.82 31.31
C PRO A 277 25.96 -13.20 31.51
N SER A 278 25.66 -14.48 31.71
CA SER A 278 24.28 -14.95 31.91
C SER A 278 23.63 -14.32 33.14
N ILE A 279 24.36 -14.27 34.26
CA ILE A 279 23.88 -13.62 35.49
C ILE A 279 23.68 -12.12 35.27
N PHE A 280 24.61 -11.46 34.58
CA PHE A 280 24.52 -10.04 34.29
C PHE A 280 23.29 -9.68 33.45
N TYR A 281 23.03 -10.40 32.35
CA TYR A 281 21.86 -10.13 31.51
C TYR A 281 20.56 -10.51 32.19
N TYR A 282 20.55 -11.59 32.97
CA TYR A 282 19.40 -11.92 33.80
C TYR A 282 19.07 -10.77 34.76
N ASN A 283 20.08 -10.21 35.44
CA ASN A 283 19.89 -9.08 36.34
C ASN A 283 19.35 -7.82 35.63
N ILE A 284 19.80 -7.54 34.41
CA ILE A 284 19.34 -6.37 33.64
C ILE A 284 17.91 -6.55 33.13
N PHE A 285 17.63 -7.66 32.45
CA PHE A 285 16.39 -7.85 31.70
C PHE A 285 15.32 -8.60 32.50
N SER A 286 15.68 -9.58 33.33
CA SER A 286 14.70 -10.35 34.11
C SER A 286 14.39 -9.70 35.46
N ASP A 287 15.41 -9.28 36.21
CA ASP A 287 15.23 -8.62 37.53
C ASP A 287 14.97 -7.11 37.44
N SER A 288 14.85 -6.56 36.22
CA SER A 288 14.51 -5.14 35.97
C SER A 288 15.43 -4.13 36.68
N VAL A 289 16.71 -4.48 36.92
CA VAL A 289 17.66 -3.60 37.62
C VAL A 289 18.01 -2.37 36.78
N TYR A 290 18.04 -2.51 35.44
CA TYR A 290 18.29 -1.50 34.37
C TYR A 290 19.52 -0.59 34.51
N ASN A 291 20.07 -0.36 35.69
CA ASN A 291 21.26 0.42 35.96
C ASN A 291 22.49 -0.49 35.86
N MET A 292 23.47 -0.09 35.04
CA MET A 292 24.62 -0.93 34.69
C MET A 292 25.53 -1.22 35.89
N SER A 293 25.86 -0.19 36.68
CA SER A 293 26.74 -0.36 37.86
C SER A 293 26.07 -1.24 38.92
N ARG A 294 24.75 -1.10 39.10
CA ARG A 294 23.97 -1.95 40.01
C ARG A 294 23.88 -3.38 39.53
N ALA A 295 23.62 -3.61 38.24
CA ALA A 295 23.64 -4.94 37.66
C ALA A 295 25.03 -5.59 37.80
N HIS A 296 26.11 -4.82 37.60
CA HIS A 296 27.48 -5.29 37.76
C HIS A 296 27.80 -5.70 39.21
N LEU A 297 27.44 -4.87 40.19
CA LEU A 297 27.59 -5.20 41.61
C LEU A 297 26.77 -6.43 42.00
N LYS A 298 25.51 -6.51 41.54
CA LYS A 298 24.64 -7.66 41.79
C LYS A 298 25.22 -8.93 41.17
N THR A 299 25.75 -8.88 39.94
CA THR A 299 26.44 -10.03 39.31
C THR A 299 27.62 -10.52 40.14
N LYS A 300 28.46 -9.63 40.68
CA LYS A 300 29.56 -10.05 41.56
C LYS A 300 29.04 -10.73 42.83
N THR A 301 27.97 -10.19 43.41
CA THR A 301 27.32 -10.74 44.62
C THR A 301 26.73 -12.12 44.33
N ASP A 302 25.99 -12.28 43.24
CA ASP A 302 25.36 -13.53 42.84
C ASP A 302 26.38 -14.58 42.43
N MET A 303 27.47 -14.18 41.75
CA MET A 303 28.62 -15.05 41.46
C MET A 303 29.25 -15.60 42.74
N ARG A 304 29.45 -14.76 43.75
CA ARG A 304 29.95 -15.19 45.07
C ARG A 304 28.96 -16.14 45.75
N ASN A 305 27.67 -15.81 45.75
CA ASN A 305 26.65 -16.62 46.42
C ASN A 305 26.47 -18.00 45.76
N SER A 306 26.60 -18.05 44.43
CA SER A 306 26.36 -19.26 43.64
C SER A 306 27.60 -20.15 43.52
N PHE A 307 28.81 -19.56 43.46
CA PHE A 307 30.05 -20.27 43.15
C PHE A 307 31.17 -20.09 44.20
N GLY A 308 30.89 -19.38 45.30
CA GLY A 308 31.84 -19.14 46.38
C GLY A 308 32.98 -18.17 46.03
N ASN A 309 33.95 -18.06 46.93
CA ASN A 309 35.10 -17.15 46.83
C ASN A 309 36.35 -17.83 46.23
N SER A 310 36.19 -18.50 45.08
CA SER A 310 37.32 -19.09 44.35
C SER A 310 38.33 -18.01 43.93
N GLY A 311 39.59 -18.38 43.67
CA GLY A 311 40.60 -17.43 43.20
C GLY A 311 40.15 -16.66 41.94
N ALA A 312 39.51 -17.35 41.00
CA ALA A 312 38.96 -16.74 39.78
C ALA A 312 37.83 -15.75 40.08
N ASN A 313 36.86 -16.10 40.94
CA ASN A 313 35.76 -15.21 41.32
C ASN A 313 36.27 -14.00 42.10
N LYS A 314 37.24 -14.19 42.99
CA LYS A 314 37.89 -13.11 43.73
C LYS A 314 38.58 -12.12 42.79
N VAL A 315 39.36 -12.62 41.83
CA VAL A 315 40.00 -11.76 40.83
C VAL A 315 38.95 -10.99 40.05
N PHE A 316 37.93 -11.66 39.48
CA PHE A 316 36.84 -11.00 38.77
C PHE A 316 36.13 -9.92 39.61
N ALA A 317 35.81 -10.21 40.87
CA ALA A 317 35.16 -9.26 41.78
C ALA A 317 36.02 -8.01 42.02
N LEU A 318 37.34 -8.17 42.16
CA LEU A 318 38.27 -7.08 42.41
C LEU A 318 38.61 -6.29 41.14
N THR A 319 38.80 -6.92 39.99
CA THR A 319 39.40 -6.27 38.80
C THR A 319 38.41 -5.99 37.67
N SER A 320 37.19 -6.54 37.71
CA SER A 320 36.11 -6.13 36.81
C SER A 320 35.58 -4.76 37.24
N THR A 321 35.68 -3.77 36.35
CA THR A 321 35.37 -2.37 36.62
C THR A 321 34.31 -1.86 35.63
N TYR A 322 33.42 -1.00 36.10
CA TYR A 322 32.49 -0.25 35.26
C TYR A 322 33.07 1.14 34.95
N PHE A 323 33.15 1.45 33.67
CA PHE A 323 33.56 2.75 33.15
C PHE A 323 32.31 3.50 32.67
N GLY A 324 32.17 4.75 33.09
CA GLY A 324 31.00 5.60 32.85
C GLY A 324 30.37 6.10 34.15
N ASP A 325 29.36 6.96 33.99
CA ASP A 325 28.54 7.47 35.08
C ASP A 325 27.74 6.31 35.71
N PRO A 326 27.92 6.00 37.01
CA PRO A 326 27.29 4.85 37.66
C PRO A 326 25.76 4.97 37.77
N THR A 327 25.17 6.11 37.39
CA THR A 327 23.73 6.33 37.34
C THR A 327 23.09 5.91 36.01
N VAL A 328 23.89 5.63 34.96
CA VAL A 328 23.38 5.26 33.62
C VAL A 328 22.49 4.02 33.69
N ARG A 329 21.32 4.15 33.07
CA ARG A 329 20.34 3.06 32.88
C ARG A 329 20.30 2.68 31.41
N ILE A 330 20.03 1.43 31.11
CA ILE A 330 19.80 0.98 29.72
C ILE A 330 18.56 1.69 29.14
N ALA A 331 18.70 2.24 27.93
CA ALA A 331 17.67 2.98 27.22
C ALA A 331 16.66 2.02 26.55
N ILE A 332 15.83 1.37 27.38
CA ILE A 332 14.77 0.48 26.92
C ILE A 332 13.40 1.13 27.14
N PRO A 333 12.48 1.06 26.18
CA PRO A 333 11.17 1.70 26.30
C PRO A 333 10.24 0.97 27.28
N SER A 334 9.48 1.73 28.06
CA SER A 334 8.66 1.21 29.19
C SER A 334 7.21 0.86 28.82
N LYS A 335 6.70 1.33 27.68
CA LYS A 335 5.38 0.98 27.14
C LYS A 335 5.50 0.50 25.69
N PRO A 336 4.48 -0.19 25.13
CA PRO A 336 4.41 -0.49 23.70
C PRO A 336 4.54 0.77 22.84
N ASN A 337 5.00 0.59 21.59
CA ASN A 337 5.05 1.67 20.61
C ASN A 337 4.97 1.09 19.20
N LEU A 338 3.76 1.03 18.65
CA LEU A 338 3.56 0.69 17.26
C LEU A 338 4.10 1.81 16.37
N THR A 339 4.57 1.42 15.19
CA THR A 339 5.01 2.39 14.19
C THR A 339 4.85 1.84 12.80
N ILE A 340 4.55 2.76 11.89
CA ILE A 340 4.43 2.50 10.47
C ILE A 340 4.80 3.76 9.68
N SER A 341 5.45 3.56 8.55
CA SER A 341 5.69 4.60 7.55
C SER A 341 5.16 4.17 6.18
N GLN A 342 5.11 5.10 5.23
CA GLN A 342 4.76 4.80 3.84
C GLN A 342 5.72 3.77 3.22
N ALA A 343 7.01 3.77 3.60
CA ALA A 343 8.01 2.82 3.10
C ALA A 343 7.73 1.37 3.56
N ASP A 344 6.93 1.18 4.60
CA ASP A 344 6.53 -0.13 5.08
C ASP A 344 5.30 -0.69 4.34
N VAL A 345 4.74 0.09 3.39
CA VAL A 345 3.59 -0.30 2.57
C VAL A 345 4.07 -0.55 1.14
N SER A 346 3.70 -1.70 0.58
CA SER A 346 4.10 -2.09 -0.78
C SER A 346 2.96 -2.72 -1.55
N LEU A 347 2.89 -2.42 -2.85
CA LEU A 347 2.00 -3.09 -3.79
C LEU A 347 2.68 -4.38 -4.26
N LEU A 348 2.03 -5.53 -4.06
CA LEU A 348 2.56 -6.84 -4.47
C LEU A 348 2.28 -7.17 -5.95
N ASN A 349 1.37 -6.43 -6.60
CA ASN A 349 1.08 -6.60 -8.01
C ASN A 349 2.33 -6.26 -8.86
N THR A 350 2.63 -7.11 -9.84
CA THR A 350 3.72 -6.87 -10.79
C THR A 350 3.22 -6.07 -11.99
N GLY A 351 3.75 -4.86 -12.18
CA GLY A 351 3.43 -4.00 -13.34
C GLY A 351 2.31 -3.00 -13.07
N LEU A 352 1.77 -2.40 -14.13
CA LEU A 352 0.65 -1.46 -14.06
C LEU A 352 -0.64 -2.19 -13.65
N VAL A 353 -1.47 -1.53 -12.84
CA VAL A 353 -2.78 -2.02 -12.40
C VAL A 353 -3.85 -1.51 -13.36
N TYR A 354 -4.74 -2.36 -13.84
CA TYR A 354 -5.80 -1.97 -14.76
C TYR A 354 -7.18 -2.05 -14.12
N ASP A 355 -8.14 -1.28 -14.65
CA ASP A 355 -9.55 -1.35 -14.23
C ASP A 355 -10.24 -2.68 -14.57
N THR A 356 -9.58 -3.55 -15.32
CA THR A 356 -9.99 -4.94 -15.55
C THR A 356 -9.53 -5.90 -14.45
N ASP A 357 -8.58 -5.49 -13.60
CA ASP A 357 -8.13 -6.30 -12.46
C ASP A 357 -9.22 -6.29 -11.38
N ASP A 358 -9.48 -7.45 -10.75
CA ASP A 358 -10.49 -7.51 -9.69
C ASP A 358 -10.07 -6.69 -8.45
N SER A 359 -8.84 -6.94 -7.99
CA SER A 359 -8.25 -6.28 -6.83
C SER A 359 -6.72 -6.21 -6.93
N VAL A 360 -6.14 -5.30 -6.17
CA VAL A 360 -4.70 -5.26 -5.89
C VAL A 360 -4.41 -5.71 -4.47
N THR A 361 -3.22 -6.27 -4.24
CA THR A 361 -2.77 -6.69 -2.92
C THR A 361 -1.71 -5.73 -2.40
N LEU A 362 -1.99 -5.10 -1.26
CA LEU A 362 -1.01 -4.30 -0.51
C LEU A 362 -0.46 -5.14 0.63
N ARG A 363 0.87 -5.15 0.79
CA ARG A 363 1.55 -5.65 1.97
C ARG A 363 1.89 -4.49 2.89
N LEU A 364 1.36 -4.57 4.09
CA LEU A 364 1.60 -3.70 5.22
C LEU A 364 2.64 -4.35 6.14
N SER A 365 3.76 -3.69 6.40
CA SER A 365 4.70 -4.07 7.47
C SER A 365 4.61 -3.04 8.60
N TYR A 366 4.61 -3.47 9.85
CA TYR A 366 4.61 -2.55 11.00
C TYR A 366 5.46 -3.11 12.13
N LYS A 367 5.93 -2.21 13.00
CA LYS A 367 6.87 -2.55 14.07
C LYS A 367 6.30 -2.18 15.44
N ASN A 368 6.73 -2.88 16.49
CA ASN A 368 6.59 -2.49 17.87
C ASN A 368 7.98 -2.14 18.41
N LEU A 369 8.26 -0.85 18.51
CA LEU A 369 9.51 -0.33 19.06
C LEU A 369 9.51 -0.28 20.58
N GLY A 370 8.38 -0.54 21.24
CA GLY A 370 8.22 -0.46 22.68
C GLY A 370 8.17 -1.80 23.42
N SER A 371 7.78 -1.80 24.69
CA SER A 371 7.63 -3.04 25.46
C SER A 371 6.57 -3.98 24.87
N VAL A 372 6.77 -5.29 24.97
CA VAL A 372 5.84 -6.32 24.52
C VAL A 372 4.92 -6.73 25.67
N ARG A 373 3.61 -6.69 25.42
CA ARG A 373 2.55 -7.12 26.35
C ARG A 373 1.63 -8.10 25.62
N ASN A 374 0.99 -8.99 26.37
CA ASN A 374 -0.02 -9.89 25.81
C ASN A 374 -1.35 -9.15 25.60
N ASP A 375 -1.39 -8.30 24.58
CA ASP A 375 -2.51 -7.42 24.29
C ASP A 375 -2.71 -7.30 22.77
N SER A 376 -3.83 -6.70 22.37
CA SER A 376 -4.24 -6.53 20.97
C SER A 376 -4.55 -5.09 20.63
N PHE A 377 -4.45 -4.75 19.35
CA PHE A 377 -4.78 -3.43 18.82
C PHE A 377 -5.59 -3.57 17.53
N VAL A 378 -6.17 -2.46 17.08
CA VAL A 378 -6.91 -2.38 15.82
C VAL A 378 -6.06 -1.69 14.76
N VAL A 379 -5.95 -2.32 13.59
CA VAL A 379 -5.45 -1.72 12.36
C VAL A 379 -6.66 -1.26 11.57
N ARG A 380 -6.81 0.05 11.38
CA ARG A 380 -7.83 0.63 10.51
C ARG A 380 -7.24 0.92 9.13
N ILE A 381 -7.92 0.43 8.11
CA ILE A 381 -7.60 0.65 6.69
C ILE A 381 -8.73 1.49 6.10
N LYS A 382 -8.42 2.63 5.52
CA LYS A 382 -9.35 3.44 4.74
C LYS A 382 -8.92 3.44 3.29
N HIS A 383 -9.75 2.93 2.40
CA HIS A 383 -9.56 3.04 0.95
C HIS A 383 -10.42 4.18 0.41
N LEU A 384 -9.77 5.22 -0.10
CA LEU A 384 -10.39 6.40 -0.69
C LEU A 384 -10.28 6.30 -2.21
N PHE A 385 -11.42 6.43 -2.89
CA PHE A 385 -11.51 6.52 -4.35
C PHE A 385 -12.65 7.48 -4.73
N ARG A 386 -12.31 8.60 -5.40
CA ARG A 386 -13.25 9.71 -5.68
C ARG A 386 -13.98 10.13 -4.40
N ASP A 387 -15.30 10.19 -4.42
CA ASP A 387 -16.13 10.55 -3.26
C ASP A 387 -16.46 9.37 -2.34
N THR A 388 -15.88 8.19 -2.59
CA THR A 388 -16.13 6.97 -1.80
C THR A 388 -14.98 6.69 -0.84
N THR A 389 -15.33 6.31 0.40
CA THR A 389 -14.39 5.84 1.41
C THR A 389 -14.87 4.51 1.95
N GLU A 390 -14.08 3.45 1.78
CA GLU A 390 -14.32 2.12 2.31
C GLU A 390 -13.42 1.90 3.53
N ILE A 391 -13.98 1.44 4.65
CA ILE A 391 -13.24 1.27 5.91
C ILE A 391 -13.24 -0.20 6.31
N THR A 392 -12.06 -0.73 6.66
CA THR A 392 -11.87 -2.08 7.20
C THR A 392 -11.04 -2.01 8.49
N ASP A 393 -11.57 -2.58 9.58
CA ASP A 393 -10.86 -2.67 10.85
C ASP A 393 -10.46 -4.13 11.12
N LEU A 394 -9.19 -4.35 11.46
CA LEU A 394 -8.62 -5.67 11.75
C LEU A 394 -7.98 -5.67 13.13
N ARG A 395 -8.35 -6.63 13.98
CA ARG A 395 -7.73 -6.82 15.29
C ARG A 395 -6.47 -7.68 15.17
N LYS A 396 -5.35 -7.20 15.71
CA LYS A 396 -4.04 -7.87 15.68
C LYS A 396 -3.43 -7.94 17.07
N MET A 397 -2.66 -8.99 17.33
CA MET A 397 -1.86 -9.11 18.55
C MET A 397 -0.62 -8.22 18.43
N LEU A 398 -0.20 -7.60 19.55
CA LEU A 398 1.01 -6.79 19.59
C LEU A 398 2.25 -7.66 19.27
N PRO A 399 3.01 -7.38 18.20
CA PRO A 399 4.20 -8.18 17.89
C PRO A 399 5.34 -7.88 18.86
N ALA A 400 6.28 -8.83 18.96
CA ALA A 400 7.49 -8.65 19.74
C ALA A 400 8.40 -7.54 19.17
N TYR A 401 8.56 -7.53 17.85
CA TYR A 401 9.34 -6.54 17.11
C TYR A 401 8.64 -6.05 15.84
N SER A 402 8.21 -6.95 14.95
CA SER A 402 7.53 -6.59 13.71
C SER A 402 6.53 -7.66 13.29
N ASP A 403 5.52 -7.28 12.53
CA ASP A 403 4.58 -8.18 11.85
C ASP A 403 4.19 -7.58 10.49
N SER A 404 3.54 -8.37 9.65
CA SER A 404 2.99 -7.89 8.38
C SER A 404 1.59 -8.43 8.12
N LEU A 405 0.85 -7.72 7.28
CA LEU A 405 -0.50 -8.05 6.86
C LEU A 405 -0.61 -7.81 5.35
N GLU A 406 -1.36 -8.65 4.65
CA GLU A 406 -1.75 -8.42 3.26
C GLU A 406 -3.23 -8.07 3.19
N ILE A 407 -3.56 -7.02 2.43
CA ILE A 407 -4.93 -6.53 2.23
C ILE A 407 -5.24 -6.46 0.74
N LYS A 408 -6.47 -6.83 0.36
CA LYS A 408 -6.95 -6.71 -1.02
C LYS A 408 -7.80 -5.46 -1.17
N ILE A 409 -7.46 -4.61 -2.13
CA ILE A 409 -8.17 -3.38 -2.47
C ILE A 409 -8.86 -3.58 -3.82
N LYS A 410 -10.18 -3.38 -3.88
CA LYS A 410 -10.96 -3.58 -5.11
C LYS A 410 -10.71 -2.46 -6.12
N VAL A 411 -10.36 -2.83 -7.36
CA VAL A 411 -10.03 -1.89 -8.45
C VAL A 411 -10.84 -2.10 -9.74
N ALA A 412 -11.60 -3.20 -9.84
CA ALA A 412 -12.43 -3.46 -11.02
C ALA A 412 -13.43 -2.34 -11.31
N GLY A 413 -13.37 -1.81 -12.54
CA GLY A 413 -14.21 -0.71 -13.02
C GLY A 413 -13.96 0.63 -12.31
N ARG A 414 -12.81 0.77 -11.63
CA ARG A 414 -12.44 1.97 -10.87
C ARG A 414 -11.12 2.56 -11.40
N PRO A 415 -11.08 3.10 -12.63
CA PRO A 415 -9.89 3.78 -13.13
C PRO A 415 -9.69 5.13 -12.42
N GLY A 416 -8.42 5.50 -12.23
CA GLY A 416 -7.96 6.73 -11.60
C GLY A 416 -7.09 6.50 -10.37
N SER A 417 -6.96 7.54 -9.54
CA SER A 417 -6.12 7.53 -8.34
C SER A 417 -6.81 6.92 -7.13
N HIS A 418 -6.10 6.06 -6.41
CA HIS A 418 -6.53 5.38 -5.20
C HIS A 418 -5.60 5.75 -4.05
N ARG A 419 -6.17 6.07 -2.88
CA ARG A 419 -5.41 6.31 -1.64
C ARG A 419 -5.81 5.31 -0.58
N VAL A 420 -4.83 4.74 0.11
CA VAL A 420 -5.03 3.87 1.26
C VAL A 420 -4.38 4.48 2.49
N GLU A 421 -5.19 4.83 3.49
CA GLU A 421 -4.71 5.30 4.80
C GLU A 421 -4.75 4.15 5.81
N LEU A 422 -3.67 3.98 6.54
CA LEU A 422 -3.46 2.93 7.52
C LEU A 422 -3.24 3.58 8.88
N ILE A 423 -4.01 3.16 9.87
CA ILE A 423 -3.94 3.68 11.24
C ILE A 423 -3.77 2.50 12.19
N LEU A 424 -2.63 2.44 12.88
CA LEU A 424 -2.37 1.47 13.94
C LEU A 424 -2.98 1.97 15.25
N ASN A 425 -3.41 1.02 16.08
CA ASN A 425 -4.03 1.25 17.38
C ASN A 425 -5.22 2.22 17.32
N GLU A 426 -6.06 2.06 16.31
CA GLU A 426 -7.27 2.85 16.18
C GLU A 426 -8.17 2.66 17.40
N GLY A 427 -8.65 3.79 17.96
CA GLY A 427 -9.43 3.81 19.19
C GLY A 427 -8.59 3.76 20.48
N GLY A 428 -7.27 3.70 20.39
CA GLY A 428 -6.35 3.82 21.53
C GLY A 428 -6.49 2.70 22.55
N LEU A 429 -6.69 1.46 22.10
CA LEU A 429 -6.83 0.30 22.99
C LEU A 429 -5.53 -0.01 23.74
N LEU A 430 -4.37 0.26 23.10
CA LEU A 430 -3.06 0.19 23.74
C LEU A 430 -2.63 1.57 24.23
N ASP A 431 -2.13 1.64 25.47
CA ASP A 431 -1.41 2.81 26.02
C ASP A 431 0.04 2.80 25.52
N GLU A 432 0.31 3.60 24.49
CA GLU A 432 1.59 3.66 23.79
C GLU A 432 2.50 4.78 24.29
N LEU A 433 3.80 4.68 23.97
CA LEU A 433 4.74 5.78 24.23
C LEU A 433 4.45 6.97 23.33
N TYR A 434 4.25 6.70 22.04
CA TYR A 434 3.99 7.69 21.02
C TYR A 434 2.82 7.23 20.14
N THR A 435 2.11 8.20 19.58
CA THR A 435 0.95 7.95 18.71
C THR A 435 1.03 8.75 17.41
N ASP A 436 2.04 9.60 17.26
CA ASP A 436 2.33 10.44 16.10
C ASP A 436 3.01 9.65 14.96
N ASP A 437 3.34 8.38 15.19
CA ASP A 437 4.00 7.45 14.27
C ASP A 437 3.12 6.22 13.90
N ASN A 438 1.82 6.29 14.18
CA ASN A 438 0.86 5.21 13.95
C ASN A 438 0.15 5.27 12.60
N THR A 439 0.45 6.25 11.75
CA THR A 439 -0.30 6.47 10.51
C THR A 439 0.59 6.46 9.28
N ALA A 440 0.15 5.78 8.23
CA ALA A 440 0.76 5.85 6.90
C ALA A 440 -0.31 6.05 5.82
N SER A 441 0.06 6.66 4.71
CA SER A 441 -0.77 6.77 3.51
C SER A 441 0.00 6.21 2.32
N PHE A 442 -0.69 5.50 1.44
CA PHE A 442 -0.13 4.92 0.23
C PHE A 442 -1.06 5.17 -0.95
N ASP A 443 -0.53 5.84 -1.97
CA ASP A 443 -1.25 6.18 -3.19
C ASP A 443 -0.81 5.28 -4.35
N PHE A 444 -1.77 4.82 -5.16
CA PHE A 444 -1.51 4.08 -6.39
C PHE A 444 -2.54 4.41 -7.47
N GLU A 445 -2.17 4.20 -8.74
CA GLU A 445 -3.00 4.53 -9.89
C GLU A 445 -3.57 3.24 -10.52
N VAL A 446 -4.83 3.29 -10.97
CA VAL A 446 -5.50 2.24 -11.73
C VAL A 446 -5.78 2.76 -13.14
N TYR A 447 -5.24 2.07 -14.15
CA TYR A 447 -5.29 2.49 -15.54
C TYR A 447 -6.55 1.99 -16.25
N GLY A 448 -7.32 2.92 -16.80
CA GLY A 448 -8.45 2.59 -17.67
C GLY A 448 -8.02 1.89 -18.95
N THR A 449 -8.74 0.82 -19.32
CA THR A 449 -8.45 0.03 -20.54
C THR A 449 -9.34 0.38 -21.73
N ASP A 450 -10.38 1.18 -21.52
CA ASP A 450 -11.34 1.59 -22.55
C ASP A 450 -10.96 2.88 -23.29
N TYR A 451 -11.53 3.04 -24.48
CA TYR A 451 -11.47 4.28 -25.26
C TYR A 451 -12.57 5.24 -24.81
N LEU A 452 -12.20 6.47 -24.48
CA LEU A 452 -13.16 7.47 -24.01
C LEU A 452 -13.44 8.49 -25.13
N SER A 453 -14.68 8.51 -25.61
CA SER A 453 -15.11 9.51 -26.59
C SER A 453 -15.55 10.80 -25.89
N ILE A 454 -15.15 11.96 -26.41
CA ILE A 454 -15.66 13.26 -25.93
C ILE A 454 -17.17 13.40 -26.22
N ALA A 455 -17.72 12.71 -27.23
CA ALA A 455 -19.17 12.66 -27.45
C ALA A 455 -19.94 11.77 -26.47
N GLY A 456 -19.24 10.95 -25.66
CA GLY A 456 -19.87 9.89 -24.88
C GLY A 456 -20.65 10.31 -23.64
N GLN A 457 -20.59 11.59 -23.25
CA GLN A 457 -21.25 12.08 -22.04
C GLN A 457 -22.65 12.66 -22.32
N ASN A 458 -22.86 13.32 -23.47
CA ASN A 458 -24.11 14.03 -23.78
C ASN A 458 -24.69 13.60 -25.12
N GLN A 459 -25.96 13.20 -25.14
CA GLN A 459 -26.65 12.82 -26.38
C GLN A 459 -26.94 14.03 -27.29
N SER A 460 -26.75 15.25 -26.77
CA SER A 460 -27.02 16.50 -27.49
C SER A 460 -25.79 17.12 -28.17
N GLY A 461 -24.61 16.49 -28.10
CA GLY A 461 -23.38 17.08 -28.65
C GLY A 461 -23.40 17.26 -30.18
N VAL A 462 -23.05 18.46 -30.65
CA VAL A 462 -22.84 18.78 -32.08
C VAL A 462 -21.35 18.92 -32.38
N PHE A 463 -20.87 18.23 -33.41
CA PHE A 463 -19.46 18.23 -33.81
C PHE A 463 -19.31 18.64 -35.28
N SER A 464 -18.23 19.35 -35.62
CA SER A 464 -18.04 19.93 -36.96
C SER A 464 -16.99 19.21 -37.81
N LEU A 465 -15.77 19.04 -37.31
CA LEU A 465 -14.62 18.60 -38.11
C LEU A 465 -14.18 17.17 -37.80
N PHE A 466 -14.02 16.87 -36.51
CA PHE A 466 -13.58 15.56 -36.02
C PHE A 466 -14.27 15.21 -34.70
N LEU A 467 -14.31 13.92 -34.38
CA LEU A 467 -14.71 13.39 -33.09
C LEU A 467 -13.45 12.88 -32.34
N PRO A 468 -13.05 13.54 -31.24
CA PRO A 468 -11.91 13.08 -30.45
C PRO A 468 -12.26 11.83 -29.63
N VAL A 469 -11.32 10.88 -29.61
CA VAL A 469 -11.36 9.68 -28.76
C VAL A 469 -10.04 9.55 -28.03
N LEU A 470 -10.06 9.59 -26.71
CA LEU A 470 -8.89 9.39 -25.87
C LEU A 470 -8.48 7.91 -25.90
N ASN A 471 -7.19 7.66 -26.12
CA ASN A 471 -6.64 6.32 -26.14
C ASN A 471 -6.33 5.83 -24.72
N PRO A 472 -6.44 4.52 -24.43
CA PRO A 472 -6.22 3.96 -23.09
C PRO A 472 -4.89 4.40 -22.46
N ARG A 473 -4.94 4.84 -21.19
CA ARG A 473 -3.80 5.47 -20.50
C ARG A 473 -2.62 4.52 -20.27
N GLY A 474 -2.90 3.26 -19.91
CA GLY A 474 -1.89 2.29 -19.46
C GLY A 474 -1.22 1.47 -20.56
N SER A 475 -1.55 1.66 -21.83
CA SER A 475 -1.04 0.82 -22.92
C SER A 475 0.06 1.53 -23.70
N SER A 476 1.29 1.04 -23.65
CA SER A 476 2.38 1.47 -24.56
C SER A 476 2.24 0.92 -25.98
N VAL A 477 1.30 0.00 -26.21
CA VAL A 477 1.09 -0.65 -27.50
C VAL A 477 0.48 0.35 -28.48
N THR A 478 1.25 0.71 -29.50
CA THR A 478 0.79 1.45 -30.67
C THR A 478 0.17 0.47 -31.68
N GLY A 479 -0.84 0.90 -32.42
CA GLY A 479 -1.59 0.01 -33.30
C GLY A 479 -2.74 0.72 -34.00
N SER A 480 -3.62 -0.04 -34.65
CA SER A 480 -4.84 0.50 -35.25
C SER A 480 -6.08 0.15 -34.42
N VAL A 481 -7.05 1.04 -34.42
CA VAL A 481 -8.36 0.86 -33.80
C VAL A 481 -9.41 0.82 -34.89
N SER A 482 -10.45 0.01 -34.67
CA SER A 482 -11.57 -0.08 -35.60
C SER A 482 -12.78 0.65 -35.03
N TYR A 483 -13.44 1.44 -35.86
CA TYR A 483 -14.64 2.20 -35.48
C TYR A 483 -15.74 2.08 -36.53
N GLN A 484 -16.96 2.40 -36.11
CA GLN A 484 -18.13 2.47 -36.97
C GLN A 484 -18.92 3.74 -36.67
N ILE A 485 -19.41 4.37 -37.74
CA ILE A 485 -20.36 5.48 -37.70
C ILE A 485 -21.60 5.04 -38.47
N SER A 486 -22.79 5.26 -37.91
CA SER A 486 -24.05 4.81 -38.48
C SER A 486 -25.17 5.81 -38.23
N THR A 487 -26.14 5.89 -39.12
CA THR A 487 -27.39 6.65 -38.87
C THR A 487 -28.45 5.79 -38.19
N ASP A 488 -28.20 4.50 -38.01
CA ASP A 488 -29.05 3.53 -37.31
C ASP A 488 -28.38 3.10 -36.00
N ARG A 489 -29.12 3.14 -34.89
CA ARG A 489 -28.63 2.74 -33.56
C ARG A 489 -28.14 1.30 -33.53
N ASN A 490 -28.71 0.43 -34.38
CA ASN A 490 -28.33 -0.98 -34.46
C ASN A 490 -27.16 -1.24 -35.42
N PHE A 491 -26.59 -0.19 -36.04
CA PHE A 491 -25.47 -0.27 -36.97
C PHE A 491 -25.73 -1.17 -38.20
N THR A 492 -26.98 -1.32 -38.64
CA THR A 492 -27.31 -2.16 -39.80
C THR A 492 -26.71 -1.64 -41.12
N ASN A 493 -26.44 -0.34 -41.21
CA ASN A 493 -25.86 0.32 -42.38
C ASN A 493 -24.40 0.79 -42.19
N ALA A 494 -23.73 0.34 -41.13
CA ALA A 494 -22.40 0.82 -40.77
C ALA A 494 -21.28 0.04 -41.47
N GLN A 495 -20.25 0.73 -41.96
CA GLN A 495 -19.01 0.10 -42.41
C GLN A 495 -17.94 0.17 -41.33
N LEU A 496 -17.19 -0.91 -41.15
CA LEU A 496 -16.04 -0.96 -40.26
C LEU A 496 -14.87 -0.21 -40.88
N GLN A 497 -14.38 0.83 -40.21
CA GLN A 497 -13.21 1.60 -40.61
C GLN A 497 -12.08 1.40 -39.60
N SER A 498 -10.84 1.63 -40.00
CA SER A 498 -9.67 1.55 -39.13
C SER A 498 -8.84 2.83 -39.20
N VAL A 499 -8.27 3.22 -38.06
CA VAL A 499 -7.39 4.39 -37.92
C VAL A 499 -6.26 4.08 -36.96
N ASN A 500 -5.10 4.71 -37.15
CA ASN A 500 -3.97 4.53 -36.26
C ASN A 500 -4.22 5.23 -34.90
N SER A 501 -3.81 4.57 -33.82
CA SER A 501 -4.00 4.98 -32.43
C SER A 501 -2.62 5.08 -31.75
N ASN A 502 -1.74 5.90 -32.33
CA ASN A 502 -0.32 5.98 -31.96
C ASN A 502 0.00 7.15 -31.00
N THR A 503 -1.01 7.92 -30.61
CA THR A 503 -0.89 9.17 -29.84
C THR A 503 -1.76 9.13 -28.59
N PHE A 504 -1.82 10.23 -27.85
CA PHE A 504 -2.72 10.40 -26.70
C PHE A 504 -4.20 10.23 -27.06
N ALA A 505 -4.63 10.85 -28.15
CA ALA A 505 -5.99 10.74 -28.68
C ALA A 505 -5.98 10.41 -30.17
N THR A 506 -7.07 9.80 -30.64
CA THR A 506 -7.36 9.52 -32.04
C THR A 506 -8.50 10.43 -32.49
N LEU A 507 -8.25 11.26 -33.50
CA LEU A 507 -9.24 12.19 -34.07
C LEU A 507 -9.96 11.53 -35.25
N ILE A 508 -11.24 11.21 -35.09
CA ILE A 508 -12.06 10.58 -36.12
C ILE A 508 -12.62 11.66 -37.06
N PRO A 509 -12.26 11.67 -38.36
CA PRO A 509 -12.72 12.72 -39.28
C PRO A 509 -14.22 12.61 -39.56
N LEU A 510 -14.92 13.74 -39.57
CA LEU A 510 -16.38 13.80 -39.79
C LEU A 510 -16.78 14.50 -41.10
N GLY A 511 -15.82 14.98 -41.90
CA GLY A 511 -16.07 15.83 -43.07
C GLY A 511 -16.93 15.20 -44.17
N SER A 512 -17.03 13.87 -44.23
CA SER A 512 -17.86 13.15 -45.20
C SER A 512 -19.32 12.95 -44.76
N LEU A 513 -19.67 13.36 -43.52
CA LEU A 513 -21.01 13.19 -42.97
C LEU A 513 -21.93 14.37 -43.30
N VAL A 514 -23.23 14.10 -43.38
CA VAL A 514 -24.25 15.11 -43.67
C VAL A 514 -24.55 15.93 -42.42
N ASN A 515 -24.63 17.24 -42.57
CA ASN A 515 -24.96 18.15 -41.47
C ASN A 515 -26.41 18.01 -41.00
N ASN A 516 -26.65 18.36 -39.74
CA ASN A 516 -27.93 18.32 -39.03
C ASN A 516 -28.57 16.93 -38.98
N GLN A 517 -27.74 15.88 -38.98
CA GLN A 517 -28.16 14.49 -38.85
C GLN A 517 -27.48 13.83 -37.65
N ARG A 518 -28.22 12.95 -36.95
CA ARG A 518 -27.68 12.13 -35.86
C ARG A 518 -26.91 10.93 -36.39
N TYR A 519 -25.79 10.66 -35.75
CA TYR A 519 -24.96 9.50 -35.97
C TYR A 519 -24.67 8.78 -34.65
N TRP A 520 -24.59 7.46 -34.73
CA TRP A 520 -24.17 6.54 -33.68
C TRP A 520 -22.73 6.12 -33.93
N PHE A 521 -21.91 6.13 -32.88
CA PHE A 521 -20.49 5.83 -32.94
C PHE A 521 -20.14 4.71 -31.95
N ARG A 522 -19.26 3.81 -32.39
CA ARG A 522 -18.66 2.78 -31.53
C ARG A 522 -17.24 2.49 -32.00
N ILE A 523 -16.36 2.19 -31.05
CA ILE A 523 -14.93 1.93 -31.29
C ILE A 523 -14.46 0.67 -30.56
N LYS A 524 -13.46 -0.01 -31.11
CA LYS A 524 -12.79 -1.16 -30.52
C LYS A 524 -11.32 -1.24 -30.90
N ASN A 525 -10.54 -1.94 -30.07
CA ASN A 525 -9.20 -2.40 -30.45
C ASN A 525 -9.28 -3.35 -31.65
N GLN A 526 -8.37 -3.20 -32.60
CA GLN A 526 -8.25 -4.16 -33.71
C GLN A 526 -7.92 -5.55 -33.14
N GLY A 527 -8.71 -6.57 -33.51
CA GLY A 527 -8.53 -7.94 -33.05
C GLY A 527 -9.24 -8.32 -31.74
N LYS A 528 -9.90 -7.37 -31.03
CA LYS A 528 -10.82 -7.70 -29.93
C LYS A 528 -12.24 -7.97 -30.44
N ASP A 529 -12.93 -8.88 -29.76
CA ASP A 529 -14.37 -9.13 -29.91
C ASP A 529 -15.17 -8.11 -29.09
N GLY A 530 -16.26 -7.61 -29.70
CA GLY A 530 -17.10 -6.56 -29.10
C GLY A 530 -16.62 -5.13 -29.37
N PHE A 531 -17.56 -4.18 -29.28
CA PHE A 531 -17.28 -2.76 -29.28
C PHE A 531 -17.41 -2.21 -27.85
N GLY A 532 -16.68 -1.12 -27.56
CA GLY A 532 -16.86 -0.38 -26.32
C GLY A 532 -18.20 0.36 -26.27
N ASN A 533 -18.28 1.36 -25.40
CA ASN A 533 -19.51 2.12 -25.17
C ASN A 533 -20.08 2.74 -26.45
N LEU A 534 -21.38 2.59 -26.63
CA LEU A 534 -22.14 3.19 -27.72
C LEU A 534 -22.40 4.67 -27.41
N THR A 535 -21.97 5.55 -28.30
CA THR A 535 -22.20 7.00 -28.18
C THR A 535 -22.97 7.52 -29.39
N SER A 536 -23.55 8.72 -29.27
CA SER A 536 -24.22 9.37 -30.41
C SER A 536 -23.95 10.87 -30.43
N PHE A 537 -24.00 11.47 -31.60
CA PHE A 537 -23.75 12.89 -31.80
C PHE A 537 -24.51 13.41 -33.02
N ILE A 538 -24.61 14.73 -33.15
CA ILE A 538 -25.14 15.39 -34.34
C ILE A 538 -23.97 16.01 -35.11
N LYS A 539 -23.91 15.77 -36.43
CA LYS A 539 -22.95 16.48 -37.28
C LYS A 539 -23.47 17.89 -37.56
N GLY A 540 -22.70 18.93 -37.32
CA GLY A 540 -23.07 20.33 -37.58
C GLY A 540 -21.94 21.16 -38.19
N ASN A 541 -22.15 22.47 -38.31
CA ASN A 541 -21.13 23.43 -38.76
C ASN A 541 -20.28 23.98 -37.62
N GLU A 542 -20.86 24.09 -36.43
CA GLU A 542 -20.23 24.62 -35.23
C GLU A 542 -20.46 23.65 -34.07
N VAL A 543 -19.58 23.73 -33.06
CA VAL A 543 -19.73 22.94 -31.83
C VAL A 543 -20.81 23.59 -30.97
N ALA A 544 -21.80 22.80 -30.57
CA ALA A 544 -22.96 23.26 -29.80
C ALA A 544 -23.61 22.08 -29.07
N TYR A 545 -24.56 22.36 -28.17
CA TYR A 545 -25.51 21.36 -27.70
C TYR A 545 -26.84 21.58 -28.41
N LEU A 546 -27.43 20.52 -28.96
CA LEU A 546 -28.69 20.56 -29.69
C LEU A 546 -29.63 19.45 -29.24
N ILE A 547 -30.73 19.86 -28.64
CA ILE A 547 -31.85 19.01 -28.22
C ILE A 547 -33.00 19.25 -29.20
N ASN A 548 -33.09 18.42 -30.24
CA ASN A 548 -34.06 18.58 -31.33
C ASN A 548 -34.69 17.26 -31.82
N ASP A 549 -34.35 16.14 -31.21
CA ASP A 549 -34.91 14.83 -31.55
C ASP A 549 -35.22 14.01 -30.30
N SER A 550 -35.93 12.89 -30.48
CA SER A 550 -36.36 12.04 -29.37
C SER A 550 -35.20 11.47 -28.54
N THR A 551 -34.02 11.29 -29.12
CA THR A 551 -32.86 10.74 -28.41
C THR A 551 -32.27 11.77 -27.46
N ALA A 552 -32.09 13.02 -27.94
CA ALA A 552 -31.62 14.12 -27.09
C ALA A 552 -32.68 14.52 -26.04
N PHE A 553 -33.97 14.52 -26.38
CA PHE A 553 -35.03 14.76 -25.40
C PHE A 553 -35.10 13.68 -24.32
N ALA A 554 -34.87 12.42 -24.68
CA ALA A 554 -34.88 11.31 -23.73
C ALA A 554 -33.66 11.31 -22.78
N ALA A 555 -32.62 12.10 -23.06
CA ALA A 555 -31.49 12.27 -22.15
C ALA A 555 -31.80 13.23 -20.98
N GLY A 556 -32.84 14.06 -21.11
CA GLY A 556 -33.35 14.88 -20.02
C GLY A 556 -34.44 14.20 -19.20
N GLU A 557 -35.02 14.95 -18.27
CA GLU A 557 -36.09 14.50 -17.37
C GLU A 557 -37.38 15.28 -17.66
N THR A 558 -38.52 14.59 -17.65
CA THR A 558 -39.84 15.22 -17.78
C THR A 558 -40.65 15.09 -16.50
N GLU A 559 -41.39 16.14 -16.16
CA GLU A 559 -42.37 16.16 -15.06
C GLU A 559 -43.71 16.64 -15.62
N SER A 560 -44.73 15.78 -15.67
CA SER A 560 -46.03 16.11 -16.29
C SER A 560 -45.93 16.60 -17.75
N ALA A 561 -44.90 16.15 -18.45
CA ALA A 561 -44.62 16.45 -19.85
C ALA A 561 -44.19 15.16 -20.58
N ALA A 562 -44.36 15.13 -21.90
CA ALA A 562 -44.08 13.97 -22.74
C ALA A 562 -43.27 14.34 -23.99
N ILE A 563 -42.51 13.37 -24.51
CA ILE A 563 -41.70 13.51 -25.73
C ILE A 563 -42.55 13.08 -26.94
N SER A 564 -42.96 14.02 -27.77
CA SER A 564 -43.74 13.80 -29.00
C SER A 564 -43.27 14.73 -30.12
N GLY A 565 -42.14 14.38 -30.75
CA GLY A 565 -41.44 15.21 -31.74
C GLY A 565 -40.99 16.58 -31.20
N GLY A 566 -40.80 16.67 -29.89
CA GLY A 566 -40.62 17.86 -29.05
C GLY A 566 -41.29 17.64 -27.68
N ILE A 567 -41.17 18.58 -26.74
CA ILE A 567 -41.81 18.48 -25.43
C ILE A 567 -43.21 19.08 -25.47
N VAL A 568 -44.20 18.29 -25.06
CA VAL A 568 -45.60 18.67 -24.89
C VAL A 568 -46.04 18.37 -23.45
N LEU A 569 -47.18 18.92 -23.01
CA LEU A 569 -47.79 18.53 -21.73
C LEU A 569 -48.35 17.10 -21.83
N ASP A 570 -48.13 16.32 -20.78
CA ASP A 570 -48.55 14.92 -20.76
C ASP A 570 -50.08 14.78 -20.60
N SER A 571 -50.60 13.59 -20.88
CA SER A 571 -52.02 13.24 -20.75
C SER A 571 -52.18 11.99 -19.88
N LEU A 572 -52.97 12.12 -18.81
CA LEU A 572 -53.36 11.00 -17.97
C LEU A 572 -54.51 10.24 -18.63
N ILE A 573 -54.25 9.01 -19.07
CA ILE A 573 -55.27 8.09 -19.61
C ILE A 573 -55.51 6.97 -18.60
N ARG A 574 -56.79 6.67 -18.31
CA ARG A 574 -57.22 5.59 -17.41
C ARG A 574 -58.37 4.80 -18.06
N ARG A 575 -58.42 3.49 -17.82
CA ARG A 575 -59.56 2.65 -18.25
C ARG A 575 -60.60 2.64 -17.14
N LEU A 576 -61.83 3.00 -17.49
CA LEU A 576 -62.96 3.02 -16.58
C LEU A 576 -64.03 2.05 -17.06
N LYS A 577 -64.43 1.14 -16.17
CA LYS A 577 -65.47 0.15 -16.43
C LYS A 577 -66.58 0.25 -15.37
N VAL A 578 -67.83 0.35 -15.81
CA VAL A 578 -69.00 0.50 -14.95
C VAL A 578 -70.05 -0.53 -15.34
N ILE A 579 -70.34 -1.47 -14.44
CA ILE A 579 -71.36 -2.51 -14.63
C ILE A 579 -72.46 -2.29 -13.61
N SER A 580 -73.70 -2.29 -14.08
CA SER A 580 -74.89 -2.28 -13.25
C SER A 580 -75.84 -3.40 -13.69
N ALA A 581 -76.38 -4.14 -12.73
CA ALA A 581 -77.35 -5.19 -12.97
C ALA A 581 -78.47 -5.17 -11.91
N GLY A 582 -79.71 -5.10 -12.37
CA GLY A 582 -80.90 -5.35 -11.54
C GLY A 582 -80.97 -6.80 -11.03
N PHE A 583 -81.94 -7.08 -10.14
CA PHE A 583 -82.10 -8.40 -9.49
C PHE A 583 -82.09 -9.57 -10.50
N ASN A 584 -82.85 -9.42 -11.58
CA ASN A 584 -83.05 -10.47 -12.57
C ASN A 584 -81.90 -10.61 -13.58
N ASP A 585 -80.95 -9.67 -13.56
CA ASP A 585 -79.95 -9.48 -14.60
C ASP A 585 -78.52 -9.68 -14.08
N GLY A 586 -78.37 -10.17 -12.84
CA GLY A 586 -77.09 -10.51 -12.22
C GLY A 586 -76.86 -9.92 -10.83
N ASN A 587 -77.69 -8.96 -10.37
CA ASN A 587 -77.61 -8.33 -9.05
C ASN A 587 -76.17 -7.91 -8.67
N THR A 588 -75.56 -7.06 -9.51
CA THR A 588 -74.17 -6.64 -9.31
C THR A 588 -73.95 -5.18 -9.70
N ALA A 589 -73.07 -4.49 -8.97
CA ALA A 589 -72.55 -3.17 -9.27
C ALA A 589 -71.02 -3.19 -9.20
N VAL A 590 -70.38 -2.77 -10.28
CA VAL A 590 -68.92 -2.70 -10.39
C VAL A 590 -68.55 -1.33 -10.94
N ILE A 591 -67.64 -0.64 -10.27
CA ILE A 591 -67.04 0.61 -10.75
C ILE A 591 -65.53 0.43 -10.67
N GLU A 592 -64.92 0.08 -11.78
CA GLU A 592 -63.51 -0.26 -11.91
C GLU A 592 -62.73 0.87 -12.60
N LEU A 593 -61.63 1.31 -11.99
CA LEU A 593 -60.63 2.16 -12.61
C LEU A 593 -59.31 1.38 -12.69
N ASP A 594 -58.77 1.21 -13.90
CA ASP A 594 -57.59 0.37 -14.21
C ASP A 594 -57.66 -1.05 -13.60
N GLY A 595 -58.87 -1.63 -13.55
CA GLY A 595 -59.12 -2.98 -13.03
C GLY A 595 -59.28 -3.06 -11.51
N VAL A 596 -59.18 -1.96 -10.78
CA VAL A 596 -59.50 -1.90 -9.34
C VAL A 596 -60.96 -1.50 -9.15
N ASN A 597 -61.77 -2.36 -8.54
CA ASN A 597 -63.16 -2.08 -8.23
C ASN A 597 -63.29 -1.25 -6.95
N TYR A 598 -64.00 -0.12 -7.05
CA TYR A 598 -64.23 0.82 -5.95
C TYR A 598 -65.61 0.66 -5.30
N VAL A 599 -66.38 -0.37 -5.69
CA VAL A 599 -67.58 -0.81 -4.97
C VAL A 599 -67.18 -1.89 -3.97
N ALA A 600 -67.30 -1.58 -2.67
CA ALA A 600 -66.85 -2.47 -1.60
C ALA A 600 -67.56 -3.83 -1.59
N GLU A 601 -68.87 -3.85 -1.86
CA GLU A 601 -69.68 -5.07 -1.95
C GLU A 601 -70.54 -5.03 -3.22
N SER A 602 -70.04 -5.63 -4.31
CA SER A 602 -70.71 -5.57 -5.61
C SER A 602 -72.13 -6.17 -5.63
N THR A 603 -72.46 -7.10 -4.74
CA THR A 603 -73.78 -7.74 -4.66
C THR A 603 -74.73 -7.08 -3.64
N LEU A 604 -74.26 -6.07 -2.91
CA LEU A 604 -75.07 -5.36 -1.93
C LEU A 604 -76.16 -4.55 -2.65
N ARG A 605 -77.42 -4.85 -2.30
CA ARG A 605 -78.59 -4.31 -2.99
C ARG A 605 -78.77 -2.81 -2.71
N GLY A 606 -78.72 -1.99 -3.76
CA GLY A 606 -78.77 -0.54 -3.69
C GLY A 606 -78.21 0.18 -4.93
N THR A 607 -78.09 1.50 -4.82
CA THR A 607 -77.42 2.36 -5.81
C THR A 607 -76.07 2.81 -5.27
N ASN A 608 -74.99 2.50 -5.98
CA ASN A 608 -73.62 2.87 -5.61
C ASN A 608 -73.18 4.13 -6.36
N PHE A 609 -72.57 5.06 -5.63
CA PHE A 609 -72.00 6.30 -6.15
C PHE A 609 -70.51 6.33 -5.83
N CYS A 610 -69.66 6.32 -6.85
CA CYS A 610 -68.24 6.58 -6.68
C CYS A 610 -67.87 7.98 -7.17
N PHE A 611 -67.00 8.64 -6.44
CA PHE A 611 -66.54 10.00 -6.74
C PHE A 611 -65.05 10.00 -7.03
N PHE A 612 -64.64 10.64 -8.12
CA PHE A 612 -63.23 10.78 -8.50
C PHE A 612 -62.88 12.23 -8.81
N ASP A 613 -61.64 12.66 -8.55
CA ASP A 613 -61.12 13.92 -9.08
C ASP A 613 -61.05 13.84 -10.61
N ARG A 614 -61.57 14.85 -11.31
CA ARG A 614 -61.67 14.87 -12.78
C ARG A 614 -60.31 15.02 -13.47
N LYS A 615 -59.32 15.62 -12.81
CA LYS A 615 -58.00 15.88 -13.39
C LYS A 615 -57.01 14.77 -13.10
N THR A 616 -57.02 14.24 -11.87
CA THR A 616 -56.05 13.23 -11.41
C THR A 616 -56.62 11.82 -11.37
N PHE A 617 -57.93 11.66 -11.51
CA PHE A 617 -58.67 10.41 -11.33
C PHE A 617 -58.43 9.74 -9.96
N GLN A 618 -58.04 10.51 -8.95
CA GLN A 618 -57.95 10.01 -7.58
C GLN A 618 -59.35 9.71 -7.03
N PHE A 619 -59.53 8.52 -6.47
CA PHE A 619 -60.75 8.11 -5.79
C PHE A 619 -60.96 8.96 -4.54
N LYS A 620 -62.15 9.51 -4.38
CA LYS A 620 -62.56 10.27 -3.20
C LYS A 620 -63.31 9.37 -2.23
N GLU A 621 -64.44 8.81 -2.67
CA GLU A 621 -65.31 8.03 -1.79
C GLU A 621 -66.32 7.17 -2.60
N ASN A 622 -66.85 6.14 -1.96
CA ASN A 622 -68.02 5.37 -2.40
C ASN A 622 -69.16 5.54 -1.38
N ILE A 623 -70.34 5.92 -1.85
CA ILE A 623 -71.57 5.98 -1.06
C ILE A 623 -72.60 5.02 -1.66
N THR A 624 -73.10 4.07 -0.86
CA THR A 624 -74.17 3.14 -1.26
C THR A 624 -75.50 3.53 -0.61
N LEU A 625 -76.52 3.78 -1.43
CA LEU A 625 -77.91 3.91 -0.98
C LEU A 625 -78.61 2.55 -1.04
N SER A 626 -78.89 1.96 0.12
CA SER A 626 -79.57 0.66 0.22
C SER A 626 -81.06 0.74 -0.13
N LEU A 627 -81.67 -0.42 -0.33
CA LEU A 627 -83.12 -0.56 -0.57
C LEU A 627 -84.02 0.06 0.51
N SER A 628 -83.52 0.15 1.74
CA SER A 628 -84.24 0.66 2.91
C SER A 628 -83.77 2.05 3.35
N ALA A 629 -83.13 2.81 2.44
CA ALA A 629 -82.63 4.15 2.74
C ALA A 629 -83.75 5.05 3.31
N THR A 630 -83.51 5.59 4.50
CA THR A 630 -84.41 6.54 5.17
C THR A 630 -84.41 7.90 4.47
N GLN A 631 -85.44 8.72 4.71
CA GLN A 631 -85.50 10.07 4.17
C GLN A 631 -84.26 10.91 4.55
N ALA A 632 -83.74 10.75 5.77
CA ALA A 632 -82.52 11.43 6.22
C ALA A 632 -81.28 11.03 5.40
N GLN A 633 -81.15 9.77 4.99
CA GLN A 633 -80.04 9.31 4.14
C GLN A 633 -80.16 9.85 2.70
N ILE A 634 -81.39 9.98 2.19
CA ILE A 634 -81.65 10.59 0.88
C ILE A 634 -81.32 12.09 0.92
N ASP A 635 -81.66 12.79 2.00
CA ASP A 635 -81.37 14.21 2.17
C ASP A 635 -79.86 14.46 2.30
N ALA A 636 -79.15 13.60 3.07
CA ALA A 636 -77.70 13.65 3.18
C ALA A 636 -77.00 13.44 1.82
N MET A 637 -77.48 12.50 1.00
CA MET A 637 -76.93 12.29 -0.34
C MET A 637 -77.17 13.49 -1.27
N ASN A 638 -78.35 14.12 -1.20
CA ASN A 638 -78.62 15.35 -1.97
C ASN A 638 -77.67 16.48 -1.55
N ALA A 639 -77.45 16.68 -0.25
CA ALA A 639 -76.52 17.67 0.27
C ALA A 639 -75.06 17.37 -0.16
N TYR A 640 -74.67 16.10 -0.20
CA TYR A 640 -73.36 15.71 -0.68
C TYR A 640 -73.18 16.05 -2.16
N LEU A 641 -74.15 15.68 -3.01
CA LEU A 641 -74.14 16.04 -4.43
C LEU A 641 -74.13 17.56 -4.65
N ASP A 642 -74.81 18.34 -3.81
CA ASP A 642 -74.80 19.80 -3.85
C ASP A 642 -73.42 20.42 -3.61
N ALA A 643 -72.65 19.84 -2.71
CA ALA A 643 -71.32 20.33 -2.37
C ALA A 643 -70.27 20.03 -3.46
N LEU A 644 -70.57 19.16 -4.44
CA LEU A 644 -69.62 18.79 -5.49
C LEU A 644 -69.46 19.88 -6.54
N ASP A 645 -68.20 20.18 -6.86
CA ASP A 645 -67.80 21.07 -7.95
C ASP A 645 -67.73 20.36 -9.32
N SER A 646 -67.43 21.12 -10.37
CA SER A 646 -67.25 20.59 -11.74
C SER A 646 -65.94 19.80 -11.94
N ASN A 647 -65.08 19.73 -10.92
CA ASN A 647 -63.85 18.96 -10.90
C ASN A 647 -64.05 17.56 -10.26
N THR A 648 -65.28 17.16 -9.97
CA THR A 648 -65.60 15.83 -9.45
C THR A 648 -66.43 15.03 -10.46
N VAL A 649 -65.93 13.84 -10.83
CA VAL A 649 -66.66 12.86 -11.63
C VAL A 649 -67.52 12.03 -10.71
N VAL A 650 -68.81 11.92 -11.04
CA VAL A 650 -69.81 11.10 -10.37
C VAL A 650 -70.08 9.88 -11.24
N ILE A 651 -69.87 8.70 -10.66
CA ILE A 651 -70.12 7.42 -11.32
C ILE A 651 -71.18 6.66 -10.54
N VAL A 652 -72.22 6.19 -11.22
CA VAL A 652 -73.35 5.48 -10.62
C VAL A 652 -73.49 4.09 -11.21
N ALA A 653 -73.66 3.09 -10.34
CA ALA A 653 -73.97 1.72 -10.70
C ALA A 653 -75.01 1.12 -9.74
N ILE A 654 -76.06 0.51 -10.29
CA ILE A 654 -77.12 -0.14 -9.51
C ILE A 654 -76.87 -1.64 -9.39
N SER A 655 -77.01 -2.18 -8.16
CA SER A 655 -77.13 -3.62 -7.87
C SER A 655 -78.50 -3.82 -7.23
N ASP A 656 -79.52 -4.23 -7.98
CA ASP A 656 -80.94 -4.32 -7.54
C ASP A 656 -81.41 -3.19 -6.59
N SER A 657 -81.86 -2.07 -7.16
CA SER A 657 -82.35 -0.90 -6.42
C SER A 657 -83.87 -0.68 -6.61
N PRO A 658 -84.59 -0.03 -5.67
CA PRO A 658 -85.89 0.51 -5.99
C PRO A 658 -85.73 1.66 -6.97
N GLN A 659 -86.85 2.19 -7.46
CA GLN A 659 -86.81 3.43 -8.25
C GLN A 659 -86.17 4.56 -7.42
N LEU A 660 -85.17 5.23 -7.99
CA LEU A 660 -84.49 6.35 -7.32
C LEU A 660 -85.50 7.45 -6.95
N PRO A 661 -85.41 8.03 -5.72
CA PRO A 661 -86.24 9.16 -5.30
C PRO A 661 -86.20 10.31 -6.29
N THR A 662 -87.33 10.98 -6.50
CA THR A 662 -87.45 12.08 -7.48
C THR A 662 -86.47 13.23 -7.22
N SER A 663 -86.15 13.53 -5.95
CA SER A 663 -85.14 14.53 -5.58
C SER A 663 -83.75 14.19 -6.12
N LEU A 664 -83.27 12.96 -5.91
CA LEU A 664 -81.97 12.50 -6.41
C LEU A 664 -81.93 12.43 -7.95
N ARG A 665 -83.03 12.03 -8.58
CA ARG A 665 -83.13 12.03 -10.05
C ARG A 665 -83.00 13.45 -10.62
N ASN A 666 -83.64 14.44 -10.00
CA ASN A 666 -83.50 15.83 -10.41
C ASN A 666 -82.06 16.31 -10.23
N ARG A 667 -81.41 15.95 -9.12
CA ARG A 667 -80.01 16.32 -8.88
C ARG A 667 -79.07 15.71 -9.91
N LEU A 668 -79.21 14.42 -10.23
CA LEU A 668 -78.37 13.74 -11.23
C LEU A 668 -78.53 14.30 -12.66
N ARG A 669 -79.61 15.03 -12.96
CA ARG A 669 -79.73 15.78 -14.23
C ARG A 669 -78.78 16.97 -14.30
N GLU A 670 -78.42 17.59 -13.17
CA GLU A 670 -77.41 18.67 -13.10
C GLU A 670 -75.99 18.15 -13.38
N PHE A 671 -75.79 16.83 -13.26
CA PHE A 671 -74.57 16.12 -13.66
C PHE A 671 -74.65 15.57 -15.10
N GLY A 672 -75.71 15.94 -15.83
CA GLY A 672 -75.90 15.70 -17.26
C GLY A 672 -76.66 14.41 -17.64
N SER A 673 -77.18 13.65 -16.67
CA SER A 673 -77.98 12.46 -17.00
C SER A 673 -79.29 12.81 -17.73
N LYS A 674 -79.59 12.09 -18.81
CA LYS A 674 -80.87 12.10 -19.52
C LYS A 674 -81.71 10.86 -19.21
N LEU A 675 -81.08 9.72 -18.94
CA LEU A 675 -81.76 8.43 -18.74
C LEU A 675 -82.19 8.18 -17.29
N VAL A 676 -81.74 8.99 -16.32
CA VAL A 676 -82.08 8.81 -14.89
C VAL A 676 -83.60 8.80 -14.62
N THR A 677 -84.40 9.53 -15.40
CA THR A 677 -85.87 9.53 -15.27
C THR A 677 -86.51 8.22 -15.76
N SER A 678 -85.85 7.50 -16.66
CA SER A 678 -86.26 6.20 -17.18
C SER A 678 -85.88 5.03 -16.26
N VAL A 679 -85.04 5.27 -15.25
CA VAL A 679 -84.64 4.25 -14.26
C VAL A 679 -85.82 3.93 -13.35
N GLY A 680 -86.30 2.69 -13.44
CA GLY A 680 -87.43 2.15 -12.67
C GLY A 680 -87.00 1.05 -11.69
N PHE A 681 -87.99 0.43 -11.04
CA PHE A 681 -87.78 -0.66 -10.08
C PHE A 681 -87.00 -1.83 -10.72
N ARG A 682 -85.82 -2.16 -10.18
CA ARG A 682 -84.92 -3.24 -10.65
C ARG A 682 -84.32 -3.05 -12.04
N HIS A 683 -84.25 -1.84 -12.55
CA HIS A 683 -83.56 -1.57 -13.81
C HIS A 683 -82.03 -1.59 -13.62
N SER A 684 -81.31 -1.86 -14.69
CA SER A 684 -79.85 -1.73 -14.76
C SER A 684 -79.49 -0.35 -15.30
N TRP A 685 -78.65 0.40 -14.59
CA TRP A 685 -78.21 1.73 -15.03
C TRP A 685 -76.78 2.04 -14.58
N SER A 686 -75.93 2.29 -15.57
CA SER A 686 -74.56 2.77 -15.39
C SER A 686 -74.49 4.21 -15.89
N PHE A 687 -73.88 5.10 -15.11
CA PHE A 687 -73.75 6.52 -15.45
C PHE A 687 -72.40 7.07 -15.03
N ILE A 688 -71.83 7.93 -15.87
CA ILE A 688 -70.62 8.70 -15.63
C ILE A 688 -70.91 10.13 -16.07
N GLY A 689 -70.81 11.08 -15.15
CA GLY A 689 -70.99 12.50 -15.43
C GLY A 689 -70.31 13.39 -14.40
N PHE A 690 -70.42 14.69 -14.57
CA PHE A 690 -69.91 15.70 -13.62
C PHE A 690 -70.80 16.93 -13.71
N ARG A 691 -70.73 17.81 -12.71
CA ARG A 691 -71.60 18.98 -12.64
C ARG A 691 -71.38 19.90 -13.86
N GLY A 692 -72.44 20.17 -14.60
CA GLY A 692 -72.40 21.00 -15.81
C GLY A 692 -71.90 20.28 -17.07
N ALA A 693 -71.76 18.96 -17.05
CA ALA A 693 -71.41 18.16 -18.23
C ALA A 693 -72.48 18.31 -19.32
N ASP A 694 -72.05 18.48 -20.58
CA ASP A 694 -72.95 18.40 -21.71
C ASP A 694 -73.29 16.95 -22.08
N SER A 695 -74.25 16.76 -22.98
CA SER A 695 -74.71 15.41 -23.31
C SER A 695 -73.76 14.55 -24.15
N THR A 696 -72.67 15.12 -24.64
CA THR A 696 -71.59 14.40 -25.33
C THR A 696 -70.48 13.98 -24.36
N GLU A 697 -70.38 14.65 -23.21
CA GLU A 697 -69.42 14.37 -22.13
C GLU A 697 -69.92 13.34 -21.12
N VAL A 698 -71.22 13.06 -21.10
CA VAL A 698 -71.85 12.05 -20.24
C VAL A 698 -71.90 10.70 -20.93
N ARG A 699 -71.60 9.63 -20.18
CA ARG A 699 -71.82 8.25 -20.61
C ARG A 699 -72.85 7.60 -19.72
N GLU A 700 -73.95 7.13 -20.29
CA GLU A 700 -74.96 6.38 -19.56
C GLU A 700 -75.56 5.26 -20.40
N VAL A 701 -75.78 4.12 -19.75
CA VAL A 701 -76.42 2.95 -20.35
C VAL A 701 -77.52 2.49 -19.40
N TRP A 702 -78.71 2.27 -19.95
CA TRP A 702 -79.88 1.86 -19.19
C TRP A 702 -80.57 0.69 -19.86
N LYS A 703 -81.05 -0.28 -19.06
CA LYS A 703 -81.84 -1.41 -19.53
C LYS A 703 -83.00 -1.71 -18.59
N ARG A 704 -84.12 -2.15 -19.19
CA ARG A 704 -85.28 -2.70 -18.45
C ARG A 704 -84.91 -4.06 -17.81
N PRO A 705 -85.67 -4.51 -16.79
CA PRO A 705 -85.46 -5.83 -16.22
C PRO A 705 -85.54 -6.91 -17.30
N TYR A 706 -84.73 -7.96 -17.18
CA TYR A 706 -84.62 -9.10 -18.12
C TYR A 706 -83.89 -8.81 -19.43
N ASN A 707 -83.37 -7.59 -19.63
CA ASN A 707 -82.57 -7.23 -20.80
C ASN A 707 -81.06 -7.24 -20.52
N GLY A 708 -80.64 -7.79 -19.38
CA GLY A 708 -79.24 -7.93 -18.98
C GLY A 708 -78.64 -6.68 -18.32
N MET A 709 -77.34 -6.76 -18.06
CA MET A 709 -76.57 -5.69 -17.42
C MET A 709 -76.39 -4.45 -18.31
N ALA A 710 -76.33 -3.28 -17.68
CA ALA A 710 -75.86 -2.04 -18.28
C ALA A 710 -74.35 -1.92 -18.06
N GLU A 711 -73.59 -1.80 -19.13
CA GLU A 711 -72.12 -1.78 -19.08
C GLU A 711 -71.57 -0.59 -19.85
N ILE A 712 -70.61 0.09 -19.24
CA ILE A 712 -69.77 1.11 -19.88
C ILE A 712 -68.32 0.65 -19.71
N ASP A 713 -67.57 0.54 -20.80
CA ASP A 713 -66.11 0.30 -20.79
C ASP A 713 -65.48 1.35 -21.70
N THR A 714 -64.68 2.25 -21.13
CA THR A 714 -64.16 3.41 -21.85
C THR A 714 -62.80 3.87 -21.33
N LEU A 715 -62.12 4.70 -22.12
CA LEU A 715 -60.91 5.40 -21.70
C LEU A 715 -61.27 6.83 -21.34
N ILE A 716 -60.89 7.26 -20.14
CA ILE A 716 -60.99 8.65 -19.70
C ILE A 716 -59.61 9.29 -19.76
N GLN A 717 -59.56 10.53 -20.29
CA GLN A 717 -58.32 11.28 -20.48
C GLN A 717 -58.40 12.64 -19.78
N SER A 718 -57.33 13.01 -19.08
CA SER A 718 -57.12 14.34 -18.51
C SER A 718 -55.78 14.89 -18.99
N ASN A 719 -55.76 16.15 -19.45
CA ASN A 719 -54.54 16.78 -19.93
C ASN A 719 -53.90 17.59 -18.80
N MET A 720 -52.58 17.47 -18.63
CA MET A 720 -51.84 18.28 -17.66
C MET A 720 -51.86 19.75 -18.08
N THR A 721 -52.05 20.67 -17.13
CA THR A 721 -52.06 22.13 -17.39
C THR A 721 -50.70 22.77 -17.16
N SER A 722 -49.76 22.05 -16.55
CA SER A 722 -48.39 22.48 -16.33
C SER A 722 -47.44 21.29 -16.28
N GLY A 723 -46.21 21.48 -16.76
CA GLY A 723 -45.18 20.47 -16.73
C GLY A 723 -43.80 21.08 -16.95
N LYS A 724 -42.77 20.28 -16.77
CA LYS A 724 -41.37 20.68 -16.93
C LYS A 724 -40.60 19.69 -17.79
N TYR A 725 -39.59 20.21 -18.47
CA TYR A 725 -38.51 19.43 -19.06
C TYR A 725 -37.18 19.99 -18.59
N ILE A 726 -36.39 19.15 -17.91
CA ILE A 726 -35.05 19.46 -17.43
C ILE A 726 -34.08 18.79 -18.40
N THR A 727 -33.16 19.55 -18.98
CA THR A 727 -32.17 18.98 -19.90
C THR A 727 -31.21 18.03 -19.17
N GLU A 728 -30.50 17.20 -19.94
CA GLU A 728 -29.26 16.57 -19.45
C GLU A 728 -28.27 17.65 -18.97
N VAL A 729 -27.23 17.22 -18.23
CA VAL A 729 -26.15 18.14 -17.82
C VAL A 729 -25.36 18.56 -19.06
N LEU A 730 -25.22 19.86 -19.28
CA LEU A 730 -24.47 20.42 -20.39
C LEU A 730 -23.15 21.00 -19.89
N GLY A 731 -22.08 20.84 -20.66
CA GLY A 731 -20.71 21.23 -20.33
C GLY A 731 -19.79 20.02 -20.12
N PRO A 732 -18.54 20.23 -19.67
CA PRO A 732 -17.93 21.53 -19.36
C PRO A 732 -17.65 22.37 -20.60
N VAL A 733 -17.62 23.68 -20.45
CA VAL A 733 -17.30 24.64 -21.54
C VAL A 733 -16.29 25.67 -21.06
N ARG A 734 -15.58 26.32 -22.00
CA ARG A 734 -14.70 27.44 -21.66
C ARG A 734 -15.49 28.73 -21.43
N LYS A 735 -16.56 28.93 -22.19
CA LYS A 735 -17.44 30.09 -22.05
C LYS A 735 -18.84 29.78 -22.56
N TRP A 736 -19.86 30.15 -21.79
CA TRP A 736 -21.25 30.09 -22.24
C TRP A 736 -21.61 31.29 -23.12
N ASN A 737 -22.33 31.07 -24.22
CA ASN A 737 -22.75 32.15 -25.14
C ASN A 737 -24.26 32.39 -25.04
N ASN A 738 -25.10 31.53 -25.61
CA ASN A 738 -26.55 31.78 -25.66
C ASN A 738 -27.38 30.49 -25.78
N ILE A 739 -28.60 30.51 -25.24
CA ILE A 739 -29.63 29.48 -25.50
C ILE A 739 -30.56 30.00 -26.58
N THR A 740 -30.77 29.22 -27.64
CA THR A 740 -31.77 29.47 -28.68
C THR A 740 -32.87 28.41 -28.60
N VAL A 741 -34.12 28.86 -28.59
CA VAL A 741 -35.28 27.97 -28.42
C VAL A 741 -36.25 28.13 -29.59
N VAL A 742 -36.65 27.00 -30.17
CA VAL A 742 -37.74 26.93 -31.13
C VAL A 742 -38.97 26.37 -30.42
N LYS A 743 -40.06 27.11 -30.43
CA LYS A 743 -41.30 26.74 -29.73
C LYS A 743 -42.55 27.15 -30.49
N ASN A 744 -43.62 26.39 -30.30
CA ASN A 744 -44.98 26.77 -30.67
C ASN A 744 -45.74 27.16 -29.38
N GLN A 745 -46.08 28.44 -29.25
CA GLN A 745 -46.72 29.00 -28.06
C GLN A 745 -47.97 29.81 -28.43
N PRO A 746 -49.15 29.19 -28.36
CA PRO A 746 -50.44 29.85 -28.61
C PRO A 746 -50.78 30.93 -27.56
N ALA A 747 -51.63 31.89 -27.92
CA ALA A 747 -52.07 32.94 -27.00
C ALA A 747 -52.74 32.35 -25.75
N GLY A 748 -52.38 32.85 -24.56
CA GLY A 748 -52.87 32.32 -23.28
C GLY A 748 -52.10 31.12 -22.72
N THR A 749 -50.94 30.78 -23.30
CA THR A 749 -50.01 29.75 -22.82
C THR A 749 -48.61 30.34 -22.52
N LEU A 750 -47.78 29.61 -21.78
CA LEU A 750 -46.44 30.05 -21.38
C LEU A 750 -45.40 28.93 -21.55
N ILE A 751 -44.25 29.27 -22.14
CA ILE A 751 -43.01 28.50 -22.03
C ILE A 751 -41.92 29.41 -21.48
N SER A 752 -41.34 29.03 -20.34
CA SER A 752 -40.25 29.75 -19.68
C SER A 752 -39.03 28.87 -19.42
N HIS A 753 -37.85 29.48 -19.41
CA HIS A 753 -36.55 28.82 -19.32
C HIS A 753 -35.80 29.35 -18.09
N SER A 754 -35.30 28.45 -17.25
CA SER A 754 -34.41 28.78 -16.13
C SER A 754 -33.12 27.99 -16.25
N VAL A 755 -31.99 28.59 -15.89
CA VAL A 755 -30.66 27.98 -15.95
C VAL A 755 -30.17 27.71 -14.54
N VAL A 756 -29.82 26.46 -14.29
CA VAL A 756 -29.21 25.99 -13.04
C VAL A 756 -27.74 25.70 -13.33
N GLY A 757 -26.84 26.44 -12.70
CA GLY A 757 -25.40 26.19 -12.76
C GLY A 757 -24.98 25.13 -11.75
N ILE A 758 -23.99 24.32 -12.12
CA ILE A 758 -23.44 23.26 -11.29
C ILE A 758 -21.94 23.52 -11.13
N LYS A 759 -21.48 23.63 -9.89
CA LYS A 759 -20.07 23.84 -9.52
C LYS A 759 -19.28 22.54 -9.60
N SER A 760 -17.96 22.62 -9.63
CA SER A 760 -17.07 21.44 -9.68
C SER A 760 -17.23 20.49 -8.49
N ASN A 761 -17.73 20.97 -7.34
CA ASN A 761 -18.05 20.15 -6.18
C ASN A 761 -19.47 19.54 -6.20
N GLY A 762 -20.21 19.68 -7.30
CA GLY A 762 -21.57 19.17 -7.48
C GLY A 762 -22.69 20.05 -6.90
N THR A 763 -22.37 21.13 -6.20
CA THR A 763 -23.40 22.07 -5.70
C THR A 763 -24.06 22.85 -6.83
N THR A 764 -25.35 23.17 -6.68
CA THR A 764 -26.14 23.80 -7.75
C THR A 764 -26.71 25.14 -7.34
N ASP A 765 -26.59 26.15 -8.20
CA ASP A 765 -27.19 27.48 -8.01
C ASP A 765 -28.12 27.82 -9.18
N THR A 766 -29.23 28.51 -8.89
CA THR A 766 -30.11 29.01 -9.95
C THR A 766 -29.60 30.36 -10.44
N LEU A 767 -29.14 30.41 -11.69
CA LEU A 767 -28.43 31.57 -12.24
C LEU A 767 -29.34 32.52 -13.02
N ILE A 768 -30.25 31.94 -13.81
CA ILE A 768 -31.19 32.69 -14.65
C ILE A 768 -32.58 32.10 -14.44
N THR A 769 -33.61 32.92 -14.25
CA THR A 769 -34.96 32.44 -13.96
C THR A 769 -36.00 32.95 -14.94
N ASN A 770 -36.93 32.06 -15.31
CA ASN A 770 -38.21 32.37 -15.96
C ASN A 770 -38.14 33.24 -17.22
N GLN A 771 -37.11 33.06 -18.04
CA GLN A 771 -36.98 33.77 -19.32
C GLN A 771 -37.97 33.23 -20.34
N THR A 772 -38.73 34.10 -21.00
CA THR A 772 -39.79 33.71 -21.95
C THR A 772 -39.43 33.95 -23.41
N GLY A 773 -38.26 34.53 -23.69
CA GLY A 773 -37.78 34.77 -25.05
C GLY A 773 -37.48 33.48 -25.82
N THR A 774 -37.19 33.63 -27.12
CA THR A 774 -36.62 32.56 -27.97
C THR A 774 -35.08 32.54 -27.92
N SER A 775 -34.47 33.51 -27.24
CA SER A 775 -33.05 33.63 -27.00
C SER A 775 -32.81 33.99 -25.53
N VAL A 776 -31.84 33.36 -24.87
CA VAL A 776 -31.44 33.65 -23.48
C VAL A 776 -29.92 33.79 -23.43
N ASP A 777 -29.45 34.99 -23.08
CA ASP A 777 -28.02 35.30 -22.97
C ASP A 777 -27.39 34.58 -21.78
N LEU A 778 -26.30 33.84 -22.05
CA LEU A 778 -25.53 33.14 -21.03
C LEU A 778 -24.18 33.79 -20.74
N ASN A 779 -23.81 34.89 -21.41
CA ASN A 779 -22.55 35.60 -21.12
C ASN A 779 -22.33 35.96 -19.63
N PRO A 780 -23.38 36.24 -18.81
CA PRO A 780 -23.21 36.47 -17.37
C PRO A 780 -22.83 35.23 -16.56
N VAL A 781 -22.99 34.01 -17.10
CA VAL A 781 -22.66 32.76 -16.41
C VAL A 781 -21.16 32.53 -16.45
N ASN A 782 -20.50 32.61 -15.30
CA ASN A 782 -19.07 32.36 -15.17
C ASN A 782 -18.78 30.85 -15.33
N ALA A 783 -18.20 30.47 -16.47
CA ALA A 783 -17.87 29.07 -16.77
C ALA A 783 -16.77 28.47 -15.88
N VAL A 784 -15.96 29.28 -15.19
CA VAL A 784 -14.97 28.78 -14.21
C VAL A 784 -15.66 28.34 -12.92
N GLU A 785 -16.67 29.09 -12.46
CA GLU A 785 -17.45 28.73 -11.27
C GLU A 785 -18.53 27.69 -11.58
N TYR A 786 -19.18 27.82 -12.75
CA TYR A 786 -20.26 26.96 -13.23
C TYR A 786 -19.90 26.37 -14.61
N PRO A 787 -18.95 25.42 -14.66
CA PRO A 787 -18.55 24.77 -15.90
C PRO A 787 -19.70 23.95 -16.50
N LEU A 788 -20.66 23.53 -15.68
CA LEU A 788 -21.79 22.70 -16.04
C LEU A 788 -23.12 23.42 -15.79
N ILE A 789 -24.13 23.18 -16.63
CA ILE A 789 -25.49 23.73 -16.45
C ILE A 789 -26.59 22.70 -16.74
N ARG A 790 -27.80 22.96 -16.22
CA ARG A 790 -29.07 22.37 -16.67
C ARG A 790 -30.05 23.48 -17.03
N ILE A 791 -30.94 23.21 -17.99
CA ILE A 791 -32.01 24.14 -18.37
C ILE A 791 -33.35 23.53 -17.95
N VAL A 792 -34.05 24.23 -17.06
CA VAL A 792 -35.41 23.88 -16.62
C VAL A 792 -36.42 24.64 -17.48
N ASN A 793 -37.09 23.92 -18.36
CA ASN A 793 -38.10 24.43 -19.27
C ASN A 793 -39.49 24.16 -18.67
N THR A 794 -40.24 25.21 -18.34
CA THR A 794 -41.59 25.10 -17.78
C THR A 794 -42.63 25.42 -18.83
N LEU A 795 -43.60 24.52 -19.02
CA LEU A 795 -44.73 24.68 -19.92
C LEU A 795 -46.01 24.88 -19.08
N LYS A 796 -46.84 25.86 -19.43
CA LYS A 796 -48.17 26.06 -18.83
C LYS A 796 -49.21 26.33 -19.91
N ASP A 797 -50.31 25.59 -19.86
CA ASP A 797 -51.48 25.74 -20.73
C ASP A 797 -52.73 25.94 -19.89
N THR A 798 -53.15 27.20 -19.75
CA THR A 798 -54.37 27.57 -19.00
C THR A 798 -55.62 27.59 -19.86
N VAL A 799 -55.49 27.37 -21.17
CA VAL A 799 -56.59 27.49 -22.15
C VAL A 799 -56.89 26.19 -22.90
N GLY A 800 -56.12 25.12 -22.65
CA GLY A 800 -56.32 23.80 -23.26
C GLY A 800 -55.98 23.76 -24.75
N SER A 801 -54.99 24.56 -25.18
CA SER A 801 -54.66 24.82 -26.58
C SER A 801 -54.24 23.58 -27.38
N ARG A 802 -53.70 22.52 -26.73
CA ARG A 802 -53.17 21.28 -27.35
C ARG A 802 -52.04 21.49 -28.39
N GLN A 803 -51.69 22.73 -28.72
CA GLN A 803 -50.64 23.11 -29.67
C GLN A 803 -49.36 23.64 -28.98
N LEU A 804 -49.37 23.77 -27.64
CA LEU A 804 -48.22 24.19 -26.86
C LEU A 804 -47.10 23.14 -26.97
N LYS A 805 -45.96 23.54 -27.53
CA LYS A 805 -44.84 22.62 -27.78
C LYS A 805 -43.49 23.32 -27.77
N LEU A 806 -42.53 22.73 -27.07
CA LEU A 806 -41.12 23.09 -27.15
C LEU A 806 -40.45 22.18 -28.18
N ASN A 807 -40.06 22.73 -29.33
CA ASN A 807 -39.55 21.95 -30.45
C ASN A 807 -38.06 21.66 -30.31
N ASN A 808 -37.25 22.69 -30.10
CA ASN A 808 -35.78 22.58 -30.09
C ASN A 808 -35.18 23.48 -29.00
N ILE A 809 -34.08 23.03 -28.41
CA ILE A 809 -33.19 23.84 -27.57
C ILE A 809 -31.77 23.70 -28.15
N ALA A 810 -31.14 24.81 -28.49
CA ALA A 810 -29.74 24.86 -28.89
C ALA A 810 -28.96 25.73 -27.89
N VAL A 811 -27.78 25.30 -27.49
CA VAL A 811 -26.88 26.06 -26.61
C VAL A 811 -25.56 26.26 -27.33
N SER A 812 -25.20 27.51 -27.61
CA SER A 812 -23.89 27.88 -28.15
C SER A 812 -22.91 28.21 -27.02
N PHE A 813 -21.65 27.86 -27.23
CA PHE A 813 -20.58 28.03 -26.25
C PHE A 813 -19.22 28.00 -26.96
N ASP A 814 -18.19 28.45 -26.25
CA ASP A 814 -16.81 28.25 -26.66
C ASP A 814 -16.33 26.92 -26.05
N PRO A 815 -15.92 25.93 -26.87
CA PRO A 815 -15.57 24.62 -26.37
C PRO A 815 -14.36 24.64 -25.44
N SER A 816 -14.34 23.71 -24.48
CA SER A 816 -13.19 23.44 -23.63
C SER A 816 -12.06 22.75 -24.40
N SER A 817 -10.84 22.85 -23.85
CA SER A 817 -9.73 21.97 -24.22
C SER A 817 -9.84 20.63 -23.49
N GLU A 818 -9.10 19.64 -23.99
CA GLU A 818 -8.89 18.36 -23.33
C GLU A 818 -7.39 18.09 -23.44
N ILE A 819 -6.63 18.64 -22.49
CA ILE A 819 -5.20 18.42 -22.43
C ILE A 819 -4.91 17.07 -21.79
N GLY A 820 -3.69 16.57 -21.97
CA GLY A 820 -3.34 15.27 -21.41
C GLY A 820 -2.16 14.59 -22.09
N THR A 821 -1.78 13.45 -21.51
CA THR A 821 -0.73 12.57 -22.02
C THR A 821 -1.01 11.12 -21.58
N ASN A 822 -0.25 10.16 -22.09
CA ASN A 822 -0.37 8.75 -21.72
C ASN A 822 0.95 8.00 -21.97
N LEU A 823 1.02 6.71 -21.63
CA LEU A 823 2.23 5.91 -21.86
C LEU A 823 2.67 5.83 -23.34
N ARG A 824 1.78 6.06 -24.31
CA ARG A 824 2.15 6.11 -25.75
C ARG A 824 2.86 7.41 -26.12
N ALA A 825 2.64 8.44 -25.34
CA ALA A 825 3.21 9.77 -25.51
C ALA A 825 4.49 9.99 -24.68
N LEU A 826 4.85 9.03 -23.81
CA LEU A 826 6.09 9.02 -23.05
C LEU A 826 7.11 8.06 -23.65
N ALA A 827 8.39 8.46 -23.68
CA ALA A 827 9.48 7.59 -24.09
C ALA A 827 10.74 7.90 -23.28
N LEU A 828 11.41 6.87 -22.79
CA LEU A 828 12.73 6.98 -22.19
C LEU A 828 13.81 6.65 -23.23
N THR A 829 14.95 7.33 -23.16
CA THR A 829 16.12 6.95 -23.97
C THR A 829 16.73 5.61 -23.54
N LYS A 830 16.55 5.22 -22.26
CA LYS A 830 17.04 3.99 -21.63
C LYS A 830 16.07 3.59 -20.50
N ASP A 831 15.84 2.30 -20.28
CA ASP A 831 15.05 1.78 -19.15
C ASP A 831 15.88 1.59 -17.86
N THR A 832 17.20 1.66 -17.99
CA THR A 832 18.19 1.53 -16.91
C THR A 832 19.28 2.60 -17.08
N VAL A 833 19.68 3.23 -15.97
CA VAL A 833 20.76 4.25 -15.95
C VAL A 833 21.73 3.96 -14.80
N ALA A 834 23.03 4.08 -15.07
CA ALA A 834 24.06 3.90 -14.07
C ALA A 834 24.26 5.17 -13.23
N LEU A 835 24.76 5.02 -12.00
CA LEU A 835 25.19 6.13 -11.16
C LEU A 835 26.09 7.09 -11.96
N ASN A 836 25.82 8.39 -11.85
CA ASN A 836 26.45 9.50 -12.57
C ASN A 836 26.19 9.60 -14.09
N ASP A 837 25.50 8.64 -14.71
CA ASP A 837 25.00 8.73 -16.10
C ASP A 837 23.65 9.47 -16.15
N SER A 838 23.18 9.81 -17.35
CA SER A 838 21.90 10.46 -17.59
C SER A 838 21.01 9.68 -18.56
N LEU A 839 19.71 9.79 -18.35
CA LEU A 839 18.70 9.39 -19.31
C LEU A 839 17.82 10.61 -19.66
N ALA A 840 17.12 10.55 -20.78
CA ALA A 840 16.12 11.56 -21.13
C ALA A 840 14.73 10.95 -21.21
N LEU A 841 13.77 11.63 -20.58
CA LEU A 841 12.34 11.44 -20.75
C LEU A 841 11.84 12.40 -21.84
N LYS A 842 11.30 11.84 -22.92
CA LYS A 842 10.57 12.56 -23.95
C LYS A 842 9.08 12.42 -23.69
N MET A 843 8.35 13.52 -23.73
CA MET A 843 6.90 13.53 -23.54
C MET A 843 6.20 14.40 -24.57
N LYS A 844 5.06 13.93 -25.06
CA LYS A 844 4.11 14.72 -25.84
C LYS A 844 2.91 15.08 -25.00
N ILE A 845 2.59 16.37 -24.98
CA ILE A 845 1.41 16.93 -24.33
C ILE A 845 0.45 17.35 -25.44
N PHE A 846 -0.77 16.87 -25.39
CA PHE A 846 -1.78 17.08 -26.45
C PHE A 846 -2.87 18.00 -25.95
N ASN A 847 -3.61 18.63 -26.87
CA ASN A 847 -4.96 19.12 -26.64
C ASN A 847 -5.90 18.36 -27.59
N ALA A 848 -6.53 17.30 -27.10
CA ALA A 848 -7.53 16.51 -27.80
C ALA A 848 -8.93 17.16 -27.81
N GLY A 849 -9.09 18.31 -27.16
CA GLY A 849 -10.36 19.00 -27.02
C GLY A 849 -10.79 19.68 -28.30
N LEU A 850 -11.99 20.27 -28.26
CA LEU A 850 -12.56 21.00 -29.39
C LEU A 850 -12.21 22.50 -29.36
N GLY A 851 -11.71 23.00 -28.23
CA GLY A 851 -11.29 24.39 -28.04
C GLY A 851 -9.81 24.56 -27.78
N LYS A 852 -9.34 25.80 -27.93
CA LYS A 852 -7.97 26.21 -27.55
C LYS A 852 -7.84 26.25 -26.02
N SER A 853 -6.77 25.69 -25.48
CA SER A 853 -6.50 25.73 -24.04
C SER A 853 -6.02 27.10 -23.57
N ASP A 854 -6.34 27.42 -22.32
CA ASP A 854 -5.67 28.49 -21.58
C ASP A 854 -4.28 28.05 -21.13
N SER A 855 -3.54 28.91 -20.42
CA SER A 855 -2.19 28.55 -19.99
C SER A 855 -2.20 27.56 -18.81
N PHE A 856 -1.40 26.52 -18.87
CA PHE A 856 -1.31 25.48 -17.83
C PHE A 856 0.15 25.11 -17.55
N TYR A 857 0.41 24.40 -16.45
CA TYR A 857 1.74 23.89 -16.12
C TYR A 857 1.87 22.41 -16.43
N VAL A 858 3.07 21.99 -16.82
CA VAL A 858 3.47 20.58 -16.89
C VAL A 858 4.56 20.36 -15.87
N LYS A 859 4.28 19.50 -14.90
CA LYS A 859 5.15 19.13 -13.80
C LYS A 859 5.65 17.70 -13.99
N VAL A 860 6.93 17.46 -13.72
CA VAL A 860 7.55 16.14 -13.77
C VAL A 860 8.24 15.90 -12.44
N ASP A 861 7.71 14.96 -11.68
CA ASP A 861 8.22 14.54 -10.38
C ASP A 861 8.98 13.23 -10.49
N LEU A 862 10.08 13.12 -9.75
CA LEU A 862 10.85 11.89 -9.60
C LEU A 862 10.47 11.21 -8.29
N TYR A 863 10.27 9.90 -8.36
CA TYR A 863 10.08 9.06 -7.19
C TYR A 863 11.11 7.95 -7.14
N SER A 864 11.58 7.62 -5.93
CA SER A 864 12.39 6.46 -5.60
C SER A 864 11.56 5.47 -4.81
N GLY A 865 11.06 4.42 -5.47
CA GLY A 865 9.94 3.66 -4.94
C GLY A 865 8.72 4.56 -4.72
N ALA A 866 8.22 4.63 -3.48
CA ALA A 866 7.11 5.52 -3.10
C ALA A 866 7.57 6.90 -2.60
N THR A 867 8.88 7.13 -2.43
CA THR A 867 9.42 8.36 -1.86
C THR A 867 9.57 9.43 -2.94
N PHE A 868 8.99 10.61 -2.72
CA PHE A 868 9.20 11.78 -3.58
C PHE A 868 10.68 12.22 -3.50
N ALA A 869 11.37 12.18 -4.63
CA ALA A 869 12.78 12.55 -4.74
C ALA A 869 12.99 13.99 -5.25
N GLY A 870 11.94 14.64 -5.76
CA GLY A 870 11.98 16.03 -6.20
C GLY A 870 11.24 16.29 -7.52
N THR A 871 10.98 17.56 -7.82
CA THR A 871 10.42 18.00 -9.09
C THR A 871 11.56 18.33 -10.06
N ILE A 872 11.62 17.66 -11.20
CA ILE A 872 12.67 17.85 -12.22
C ILE A 872 12.25 18.89 -13.27
N LEU A 873 10.96 18.97 -13.58
CA LEU A 873 10.41 19.96 -14.50
C LEU A 873 9.16 20.59 -13.90
N ASN A 874 9.03 21.90 -14.04
CA ASN A 874 7.77 22.61 -13.85
C ASN A 874 7.69 23.74 -14.88
N GLN A 875 7.10 23.46 -16.04
CA GLN A 875 7.12 24.34 -17.20
C GLN A 875 5.71 24.85 -17.53
N LYS A 876 5.58 26.16 -17.73
CA LYS A 876 4.34 26.78 -18.21
C LYS A 876 4.20 26.62 -19.71
N ILE A 877 3.05 26.14 -20.16
CA ILE A 877 2.60 26.16 -21.55
C ILE A 877 1.58 27.29 -21.68
N ASN A 878 1.80 28.22 -22.61
CA ASN A 878 0.97 29.43 -22.72
C ASN A 878 -0.43 29.15 -23.26
N ASN A 879 -0.54 28.22 -24.20
CA ASN A 879 -1.78 27.72 -24.80
C ASN A 879 -1.43 26.59 -25.79
N LEU A 880 -2.44 25.80 -26.16
CA LEU A 880 -2.35 24.77 -27.18
C LEU A 880 -3.67 24.75 -27.98
N ASN A 881 -3.63 24.83 -29.32
CA ASN A 881 -4.87 24.82 -30.10
C ASN A 881 -5.49 23.41 -30.11
N ALA A 882 -6.78 23.33 -30.43
CA ALA A 882 -7.49 22.05 -30.57
C ALA A 882 -6.81 21.16 -31.62
N GLY A 883 -6.47 19.92 -31.23
CA GLY A 883 -5.77 18.94 -32.07
C GLY A 883 -4.25 19.06 -32.10
N ASP A 884 -3.67 20.14 -31.54
CA ASP A 884 -2.22 20.33 -31.51
C ASP A 884 -1.54 19.53 -30.39
N SER A 885 -0.22 19.40 -30.48
CA SER A 885 0.63 18.83 -29.43
C SER A 885 1.94 19.60 -29.29
N THR A 886 2.55 19.52 -28.11
CA THR A 886 3.89 20.05 -27.84
C THR A 886 4.78 18.95 -27.25
N GLU A 887 6.06 18.96 -27.61
CA GLU A 887 7.06 18.02 -27.09
C GLU A 887 7.89 18.69 -26.00
N LEU A 888 8.06 18.00 -24.87
CA LEU A 888 8.97 18.38 -23.79
C LEU A 888 10.01 17.27 -23.59
N ASN A 889 11.23 17.67 -23.24
CA ASN A 889 12.33 16.75 -22.97
C ASN A 889 12.95 17.08 -21.62
N VAL A 890 13.07 16.07 -20.76
CA VAL A 890 13.65 16.18 -19.42
C VAL A 890 14.86 15.26 -19.35
N VAL A 891 16.01 15.79 -18.95
CA VAL A 891 17.22 14.99 -18.72
C VAL A 891 17.36 14.77 -17.22
N HIS A 892 17.44 13.51 -16.80
CA HIS A 892 17.67 13.12 -15.40
C HIS A 892 19.04 12.49 -15.26
N ARG A 893 19.82 12.95 -14.27
CA ARG A 893 21.14 12.42 -13.93
C ARG A 893 21.02 11.56 -12.67
N ALA A 894 21.45 10.31 -12.74
CA ALA A 894 21.39 9.40 -11.60
C ALA A 894 22.46 9.76 -10.56
N LEU A 895 22.08 10.05 -9.31
CA LEU A 895 23.01 10.50 -8.26
C LEU A 895 23.10 9.57 -7.05
N GLU A 896 22.13 8.67 -6.86
CA GLU A 896 22.04 7.87 -5.62
C GLU A 896 22.16 6.35 -5.85
N GLY A 897 22.11 5.88 -7.11
CA GLY A 897 22.54 4.55 -7.54
C GLY A 897 22.08 3.41 -6.65
N ASN A 898 20.84 2.94 -6.84
CA ASN A 898 20.33 1.56 -6.62
C ASN A 898 18.79 1.61 -6.56
N GLY A 899 18.11 0.77 -7.34
CA GLY A 899 16.67 0.51 -7.23
C GLY A 899 15.79 1.15 -8.30
N GLY A 900 14.52 0.77 -8.30
CA GLY A 900 13.51 1.27 -9.23
C GLY A 900 13.12 2.72 -8.93
N LYS A 901 13.11 3.56 -9.97
CA LYS A 901 12.63 4.94 -9.95
C LYS A 901 11.46 5.08 -10.92
N LYS A 902 10.68 6.15 -10.77
CA LYS A 902 9.65 6.53 -11.75
C LYS A 902 9.56 8.04 -11.93
N PHE A 903 9.24 8.46 -13.14
CA PHE A 903 8.74 9.81 -13.40
C PHE A 903 7.22 9.80 -13.33
N VAL A 904 6.67 10.80 -12.66
CA VAL A 904 5.24 11.12 -12.69
C VAL A 904 5.10 12.46 -13.41
N VAL A 905 4.46 12.44 -14.58
CA VAL A 905 4.13 13.62 -15.36
C VAL A 905 2.72 14.05 -14.98
N THR A 906 2.55 15.27 -14.52
CA THR A 906 1.26 15.88 -14.18
C THR A 906 1.06 17.14 -15.01
N ILE A 907 -0.05 17.18 -15.75
CA ILE A 907 -0.51 18.31 -16.55
C ILE A 907 -1.56 19.06 -15.74
N ASP A 908 -1.52 20.39 -15.83
CA ASP A 908 -2.39 21.30 -15.08
C ASP A 908 -2.57 20.91 -13.59
N PRO A 909 -1.49 20.81 -12.80
CA PRO A 909 -1.57 20.36 -11.41
C PRO A 909 -2.44 21.26 -10.51
N GLN A 910 -2.84 22.44 -10.99
CA GLN A 910 -3.75 23.35 -10.30
C GLN A 910 -5.22 23.21 -10.72
N ASN A 911 -5.52 22.39 -11.73
CA ASN A 911 -6.86 22.14 -12.26
C ASN A 911 -7.59 23.45 -12.67
N TYR A 912 -6.87 24.35 -13.35
CA TYR A 912 -7.37 25.65 -13.79
C TYR A 912 -8.00 25.61 -15.17
N VAL A 913 -7.61 24.67 -16.01
CA VAL A 913 -8.19 24.45 -17.33
C VAL A 913 -9.44 23.58 -17.15
N PRO A 914 -10.63 24.02 -17.60
CA PRO A 914 -11.81 23.17 -17.55
C PRO A 914 -11.67 22.05 -18.60
N GLU A 915 -11.70 20.80 -18.15
CA GLU A 915 -11.56 19.60 -18.98
C GLU A 915 -12.70 18.61 -18.75
N LEU A 916 -12.93 17.71 -19.71
CA LEU A 916 -13.94 16.67 -19.56
C LEU A 916 -13.41 15.49 -18.73
N TYR A 917 -12.13 15.11 -18.89
CA TYR A 917 -11.52 13.98 -18.19
C TYR A 917 -10.21 14.38 -17.49
N GLU A 918 -10.28 14.85 -16.26
CA GLU A 918 -9.09 15.24 -15.48
C GLU A 918 -8.14 14.06 -15.15
N ASP A 919 -8.61 12.81 -15.21
CA ASP A 919 -7.76 11.67 -14.94
C ASP A 919 -6.70 11.46 -16.01
N ASN A 920 -6.89 11.97 -17.22
CA ASN A 920 -5.94 11.89 -18.33
C ASN A 920 -4.68 12.78 -18.16
N ASN A 921 -4.66 13.62 -17.12
CA ASN A 921 -3.62 14.63 -16.89
C ASN A 921 -2.39 14.08 -16.20
N THR A 922 -2.44 12.82 -15.75
CA THR A 922 -1.28 12.16 -15.12
C THR A 922 -0.84 10.93 -15.90
N ALA A 923 0.47 10.77 -16.09
CA ALA A 923 1.06 9.55 -16.62
C ALA A 923 2.38 9.24 -15.91
N GLU A 924 2.72 7.97 -15.74
CA GLU A 924 3.96 7.55 -15.11
C GLU A 924 4.78 6.61 -16.00
N ILE A 925 6.10 6.66 -15.85
CA ILE A 925 7.02 5.75 -16.54
C ILE A 925 8.20 5.42 -15.63
N SER A 926 8.49 4.12 -15.49
CA SER A 926 9.49 3.59 -14.57
C SER A 926 10.83 3.33 -15.27
N PHE A 927 11.92 3.44 -14.52
CA PHE A 927 13.28 3.10 -14.92
C PHE A 927 14.08 2.59 -13.72
N THR A 928 15.23 1.97 -13.95
CA THR A 928 16.09 1.45 -12.87
C THR A 928 17.38 2.25 -12.78
N GLU A 929 17.75 2.69 -11.57
CA GLU A 929 19.09 3.20 -11.29
C GLU A 929 19.94 2.06 -10.74
N VAL A 930 21.12 1.85 -11.34
CA VAL A 930 22.07 0.83 -10.87
C VAL A 930 23.34 1.50 -10.36
N LEU A 931 23.95 0.91 -9.33
CA LEU A 931 25.30 1.27 -8.93
C LEU A 931 26.21 1.13 -10.16
N GLY A 932 26.89 2.22 -10.53
CA GLY A 932 27.80 2.23 -11.66
C GLY A 932 28.96 1.27 -11.37
N PHE A 933 29.16 0.29 -12.26
CA PHE A 933 30.45 -0.37 -12.37
C PHE A 933 31.23 0.38 -13.44
N ASP A 934 32.19 1.20 -13.04
CA ASP A 934 33.04 2.00 -13.94
C ASP A 934 34.03 1.15 -14.78
N LYS A 935 33.88 -0.19 -14.77
CA LYS A 935 34.77 -1.16 -15.40
C LYS A 935 33.98 -2.28 -16.11
N PRO A 936 34.49 -2.81 -17.23
CA PRO A 936 33.90 -3.99 -17.87
C PRO A 936 33.99 -5.21 -16.93
N TYR A 937 32.90 -5.99 -16.82
CA TYR A 937 32.83 -7.16 -15.95
C TYR A 937 32.24 -8.37 -16.67
N VAL A 938 32.52 -9.56 -16.13
CA VAL A 938 32.04 -10.83 -16.68
C VAL A 938 31.19 -11.55 -15.65
N ARG A 939 30.03 -12.03 -16.09
CA ARG A 939 29.22 -12.98 -15.33
C ARG A 939 29.32 -14.36 -15.98
N THR A 940 29.63 -15.37 -15.18
CA THR A 940 29.77 -16.77 -15.61
C THR A 940 28.76 -17.63 -14.87
N GLN A 941 27.89 -18.31 -15.60
CA GLN A 941 26.86 -19.21 -15.09
C GLN A 941 27.03 -20.62 -15.65
N PHE A 942 26.68 -21.63 -14.87
CA PHE A 942 26.68 -23.04 -15.23
C PHE A 942 25.23 -23.54 -15.20
N ASN A 943 24.71 -24.02 -16.34
CA ASN A 943 23.32 -24.42 -16.55
C ASN A 943 22.31 -23.35 -16.06
N GLY A 944 22.60 -22.07 -16.34
CA GLY A 944 21.79 -20.93 -15.94
C GLY A 944 21.89 -20.50 -14.47
N GLN A 945 22.82 -21.07 -13.69
CA GLN A 945 23.03 -20.74 -12.27
C GLN A 945 24.44 -20.23 -11.98
N ASP A 946 24.59 -19.32 -11.03
CA ASP A 946 25.91 -18.91 -10.53
C ASP A 946 26.47 -20.01 -9.62
N ILE A 947 27.78 -20.26 -9.70
CA ILE A 947 28.49 -21.22 -8.82
C ILE A 947 29.46 -20.50 -7.89
N TYR A 948 29.71 -21.08 -6.73
CA TYR A 948 30.81 -20.76 -5.84
C TYR A 948 32.06 -21.59 -6.17
N ASP A 949 33.22 -21.09 -5.75
CA ASP A 949 34.47 -21.79 -5.97
C ASP A 949 34.49 -23.13 -5.21
N GLY A 950 34.72 -24.21 -5.93
CA GLY A 950 34.72 -25.59 -5.42
C GLY A 950 33.38 -26.33 -5.56
N ASP A 951 32.33 -25.70 -6.11
CA ASP A 951 31.05 -26.36 -6.32
C ASP A 951 31.14 -27.51 -7.33
N TYR A 952 30.32 -28.54 -7.13
CA TYR A 952 30.17 -29.65 -8.08
C TYR A 952 29.31 -29.21 -9.27
N VAL A 953 29.73 -29.55 -10.49
CA VAL A 953 29.00 -29.24 -11.73
C VAL A 953 28.87 -30.46 -12.65
N SER A 954 27.99 -30.36 -13.65
CA SER A 954 27.82 -31.39 -14.68
C SER A 954 29.12 -31.68 -15.42
N ASN A 955 29.32 -32.94 -15.84
CA ASN A 955 30.39 -33.32 -16.77
C ASN A 955 30.12 -32.86 -18.22
N LYS A 956 28.91 -32.35 -18.49
CA LYS A 956 28.52 -31.62 -19.70
C LYS A 956 27.80 -30.34 -19.32
N PRO A 957 28.49 -29.33 -18.77
CA PRO A 957 27.84 -28.10 -18.32
C PRO A 957 27.57 -27.19 -19.51
N GLU A 958 26.42 -26.51 -19.52
CA GLU A 958 26.22 -25.31 -20.33
C GLU A 958 26.80 -24.10 -19.56
N ILE A 959 27.96 -23.62 -19.98
CA ILE A 959 28.62 -22.48 -19.34
C ILE A 959 28.26 -21.21 -20.12
N THR A 960 27.38 -20.39 -19.57
CA THR A 960 27.03 -19.08 -20.15
C THR A 960 27.93 -18.00 -19.57
N ILE A 961 28.60 -17.25 -20.44
CA ILE A 961 29.51 -16.16 -20.08
C ILE A 961 28.97 -14.90 -20.72
N ASP A 962 28.52 -13.97 -19.89
CA ASP A 962 28.05 -12.66 -20.30
C ASP A 962 29.09 -11.60 -20.00
N LEU A 963 29.65 -11.02 -21.06
CA LEU A 963 30.50 -9.85 -20.96
C LEU A 963 29.64 -8.58 -21.03
N TYR A 964 29.83 -7.71 -20.05
CA TYR A 964 29.23 -6.38 -20.00
C TYR A 964 30.34 -5.33 -20.17
N ASP A 965 30.30 -4.57 -21.27
CA ASP A 965 31.19 -3.43 -21.50
C ASP A 965 30.37 -2.15 -21.73
N PRO A 966 30.22 -1.28 -20.70
CA PRO A 966 29.42 -0.07 -20.79
C PRO A 966 30.03 1.02 -21.71
N SER A 967 31.26 0.84 -22.21
CA SER A 967 31.98 1.85 -23.01
C SER A 967 31.71 1.79 -24.51
N THR A 968 30.97 0.79 -25.01
CA THR A 968 30.84 0.55 -26.46
C THR A 968 29.53 1.05 -27.05
N SER A 969 29.62 2.03 -27.93
CA SER A 969 28.58 2.32 -28.93
C SER A 969 28.67 1.32 -30.09
N GLY A 970 28.13 0.11 -29.88
CA GLY A 970 27.61 -0.73 -30.97
C GLY A 970 28.50 -1.81 -31.60
N THR A 971 29.77 -2.01 -31.21
CA THR A 971 30.58 -3.15 -31.70
C THR A 971 31.60 -3.60 -30.65
N VAL A 972 31.59 -4.88 -30.26
CA VAL A 972 32.60 -5.49 -29.37
C VAL A 972 33.58 -6.31 -30.19
N ASP A 973 34.89 -6.05 -30.06
CA ASP A 973 35.93 -6.86 -30.71
C ASP A 973 36.11 -8.20 -29.97
N THR A 974 35.59 -9.27 -30.57
CA THR A 974 35.66 -10.62 -30.01
C THR A 974 37.08 -11.19 -29.92
N THR A 975 38.07 -10.60 -30.60
CA THR A 975 39.48 -11.04 -30.51
C THR A 975 40.15 -10.66 -29.19
N LEU A 976 39.56 -9.70 -28.47
CA LEU A 976 40.03 -9.21 -27.18
C LEU A 976 39.54 -10.07 -25.99
N ILE A 977 38.67 -11.05 -26.24
CA ILE A 977 38.17 -11.98 -25.21
C ILE A 977 38.95 -13.31 -25.30
N ARG A 978 39.42 -13.80 -24.16
CA ARG A 978 40.10 -15.10 -24.03
C ARG A 978 39.40 -15.93 -22.96
N LEU A 979 38.87 -17.06 -23.41
CA LEU A 979 38.39 -18.14 -22.56
C LEU A 979 39.54 -19.13 -22.33
N LEU A 980 39.82 -19.47 -21.07
CA LEU A 980 40.82 -20.47 -20.69
C LEU A 980 40.18 -21.50 -19.76
N LEU A 981 40.48 -22.77 -19.96
CA LEU A 981 40.14 -23.86 -19.05
C LEU A 981 41.45 -24.55 -18.64
N ASN A 982 41.77 -24.59 -17.34
CA ASN A 982 43.04 -25.08 -16.81
C ASN A 982 44.26 -24.45 -17.54
N ASN A 983 44.23 -23.12 -17.70
CA ASN A 983 45.20 -22.34 -18.48
C ASN A 983 45.34 -22.70 -19.98
N ARG A 984 44.49 -23.57 -20.53
CA ARG A 984 44.44 -23.83 -21.98
C ARG A 984 43.40 -22.95 -22.65
N ARG A 985 43.81 -22.22 -23.69
CA ARG A 985 42.92 -21.32 -24.43
C ARG A 985 41.85 -22.12 -25.21
N ILE A 986 40.60 -21.72 -25.03
CA ILE A 986 39.45 -22.18 -25.84
C ILE A 986 39.16 -21.08 -26.88
N TYR A 987 39.14 -21.46 -28.16
CA TYR A 987 38.87 -20.53 -29.26
C TYR A 987 37.36 -20.41 -29.49
N LEU A 988 36.90 -19.20 -29.84
CA LEU A 988 35.48 -18.90 -30.06
C LEU A 988 34.88 -19.59 -31.29
N ASN A 989 35.71 -20.14 -32.18
CA ASN A 989 35.29 -20.96 -33.32
C ASN A 989 35.31 -22.48 -33.02
N SER A 990 35.55 -22.86 -31.76
CA SER A 990 35.43 -24.26 -31.33
C SER A 990 34.00 -24.75 -31.54
N PRO A 991 33.78 -26.02 -31.95
CA PRO A 991 32.44 -26.59 -32.09
C PRO A 991 31.63 -26.57 -30.77
N ASP A 992 32.30 -26.50 -29.62
CA ASP A 992 31.67 -26.45 -28.30
C ASP A 992 31.29 -25.03 -27.83
N VAL A 993 31.53 -24.00 -28.65
CA VAL A 993 31.27 -22.59 -28.30
C VAL A 993 30.30 -21.97 -29.30
N THR A 994 29.22 -21.38 -28.79
CA THR A 994 28.34 -20.50 -29.56
C THR A 994 28.45 -19.07 -29.02
N PHE A 995 28.43 -18.08 -29.91
CA PHE A 995 28.47 -16.67 -29.52
C PHE A 995 27.32 -15.90 -30.16
N THR A 996 26.75 -14.97 -29.41
CA THR A 996 25.73 -14.04 -29.92
C THR A 996 26.09 -12.61 -29.55
N LEU A 997 25.96 -11.71 -30.53
CA LEU A 997 26.13 -10.27 -30.36
C LEU A 997 24.75 -9.63 -30.32
N ARG A 998 24.46 -8.84 -29.28
CA ARG A 998 23.25 -8.02 -29.20
C ARG A 998 23.62 -6.54 -29.38
N ASN A 999 23.10 -5.92 -30.44
CA ASN A 999 23.53 -4.57 -30.86
C ASN A 999 22.85 -3.42 -30.10
N THR A 1000 21.81 -3.68 -29.31
CA THR A 1000 21.05 -2.65 -28.56
C THR A 1000 21.55 -2.40 -27.14
N ASN A 1001 22.50 -3.19 -26.67
CA ASN A 1001 23.23 -3.08 -25.41
C ASN A 1001 24.44 -4.01 -25.59
N PRO A 1002 25.70 -3.52 -25.68
CA PRO A 1002 26.86 -4.32 -26.08
C PRO A 1002 27.15 -5.43 -25.05
N ARG A 1003 26.43 -6.54 -25.22
CA ARG A 1003 26.55 -7.77 -24.46
C ARG A 1003 27.05 -8.82 -25.42
N VAL A 1004 28.22 -9.36 -25.12
CA VAL A 1004 28.71 -10.58 -25.76
C VAL A 1004 28.28 -11.73 -24.86
N SER A 1005 27.35 -12.54 -25.35
CA SER A 1005 26.96 -13.77 -24.68
C SER A 1005 27.64 -14.95 -25.38
N LEU A 1006 28.48 -15.65 -24.63
CA LEU A 1006 29.12 -16.89 -25.03
C LEU A 1006 28.42 -18.03 -24.32
N SER A 1007 28.10 -19.11 -25.03
CA SER A 1007 27.72 -20.38 -24.43
C SER A 1007 28.79 -21.42 -24.79
N TYR A 1008 29.44 -21.97 -23.77
CA TYR A 1008 30.48 -22.99 -23.88
C TYR A 1008 29.95 -24.30 -23.29
N MET A 1009 29.86 -25.36 -24.09
CA MET A 1009 29.30 -26.65 -23.72
C MET A 1009 30.36 -27.77 -23.78
N PRO A 1010 31.37 -27.77 -22.90
CA PRO A 1010 32.41 -28.79 -22.93
C PRO A 1010 31.89 -30.16 -22.46
N THR A 1011 32.60 -31.23 -22.86
CA THR A 1011 32.56 -32.50 -22.14
C THR A 1011 33.82 -32.62 -21.28
N LEU A 1012 33.65 -32.69 -19.97
CA LEU A 1012 34.71 -32.70 -18.97
C LEU A 1012 34.80 -34.08 -18.31
N ALA A 1013 36.02 -34.54 -18.01
CA ALA A 1013 36.25 -35.74 -17.21
C ALA A 1013 36.13 -35.40 -15.71
N ALA A 1014 36.08 -36.39 -14.83
CA ALA A 1014 36.19 -36.11 -13.40
C ALA A 1014 37.53 -35.43 -13.05
N GLY A 1015 37.46 -34.38 -12.24
CA GLY A 1015 38.62 -33.57 -11.85
C GLY A 1015 38.25 -32.16 -11.39
N GLU A 1016 39.27 -31.43 -10.94
CA GLU A 1016 39.16 -30.01 -10.60
C GLU A 1016 39.48 -29.16 -11.84
N TYR A 1017 38.71 -28.09 -12.02
CA TYR A 1017 38.80 -27.22 -13.16
C TYR A 1017 38.83 -25.76 -12.74
N GLU A 1018 39.70 -24.99 -13.38
CA GLU A 1018 39.74 -23.53 -13.35
C GLU A 1018 39.27 -23.00 -14.70
N LEU A 1019 38.11 -22.34 -14.72
CA LEU A 1019 37.67 -21.57 -15.88
C LEU A 1019 38.03 -20.11 -15.68
N LYS A 1020 38.81 -19.57 -16.60
CA LYS A 1020 39.27 -18.20 -16.58
C LYS A 1020 38.83 -17.45 -17.83
N VAL A 1021 38.13 -16.34 -17.64
CA VAL A 1021 37.72 -15.41 -18.69
C VAL A 1021 38.54 -14.14 -18.53
N THR A 1022 39.31 -13.79 -19.55
CA THR A 1022 40.08 -12.53 -19.58
C THR A 1022 39.75 -11.75 -20.84
N GLY A 1023 39.92 -10.45 -20.79
CA GLY A 1023 39.83 -9.62 -21.98
C GLY A 1023 39.97 -8.14 -21.69
N THR A 1024 39.87 -7.36 -22.75
CA THR A 1024 40.03 -5.90 -22.71
C THR A 1024 38.79 -5.25 -23.30
N GLY A 1025 38.19 -4.30 -22.59
CA GLY A 1025 37.08 -3.49 -23.12
C GLY A 1025 37.55 -2.59 -24.27
N ALA A 1026 36.61 -1.98 -25.00
CA ALA A 1026 36.93 -1.20 -26.20
C ALA A 1026 37.78 0.06 -25.95
N SER A 1027 37.82 0.55 -24.71
CA SER A 1027 38.69 1.65 -24.26
C SER A 1027 40.10 1.21 -23.87
N GLY A 1028 40.43 -0.09 -23.93
CA GLY A 1028 41.71 -0.65 -23.50
C GLY A 1028 41.79 -1.00 -22.01
N THR A 1029 40.70 -0.90 -21.25
CA THR A 1029 40.63 -1.31 -19.84
C THR A 1029 40.52 -2.83 -19.70
N PRO A 1030 41.37 -3.51 -18.90
CA PRO A 1030 41.21 -4.94 -18.61
C PRO A 1030 39.88 -5.23 -17.90
N ILE A 1031 39.24 -6.35 -18.24
CA ILE A 1031 38.14 -6.92 -17.45
C ILE A 1031 38.73 -7.35 -16.11
N ASP A 1032 38.50 -6.55 -15.08
CA ASP A 1032 38.98 -6.81 -13.72
C ASP A 1032 37.79 -6.84 -12.77
N SER A 1033 37.31 -8.06 -12.47
CA SER A 1033 36.19 -8.32 -11.57
C SER A 1033 36.21 -9.75 -11.01
N ALA A 1034 35.64 -9.88 -9.80
CA ALA A 1034 35.28 -11.16 -9.21
C ALA A 1034 34.29 -11.88 -10.14
N GLY A 1035 34.65 -13.07 -10.63
CA GLY A 1035 33.91 -13.80 -11.68
C GLY A 1035 34.74 -14.11 -12.94
N SER A 1036 35.90 -13.45 -13.11
CA SER A 1036 36.88 -13.76 -14.16
C SER A 1036 37.58 -15.11 -13.99
N VAL A 1037 37.57 -15.67 -12.79
CA VAL A 1037 38.07 -17.02 -12.48
C VAL A 1037 36.99 -17.76 -11.69
N LYS A 1038 36.70 -19.00 -12.09
CA LYS A 1038 35.79 -19.91 -11.42
C LYS A 1038 36.46 -21.26 -11.23
N ASN A 1039 36.52 -21.71 -9.98
CA ASN A 1039 37.03 -23.03 -9.64
C ASN A 1039 35.85 -23.97 -9.42
N PHE A 1040 35.83 -25.15 -10.04
CA PHE A 1040 34.74 -26.11 -9.89
C PHE A 1040 35.21 -27.55 -10.00
N VAL A 1041 34.39 -28.48 -9.54
CA VAL A 1041 34.70 -29.91 -9.51
C VAL A 1041 33.71 -30.68 -10.36
N VAL A 1042 34.21 -31.54 -11.24
CA VAL A 1042 33.40 -32.55 -11.94
C VAL A 1042 33.65 -33.88 -11.25
N SER A 1043 32.59 -34.57 -10.84
CA SER A 1043 32.68 -35.86 -10.16
C SER A 1043 31.87 -36.93 -10.88
N ASP A 1044 32.48 -38.11 -11.04
CA ASP A 1044 31.79 -39.31 -11.53
C ASP A 1044 31.23 -40.16 -10.37
N GLU A 1045 31.49 -39.77 -9.11
CA GLU A 1045 30.99 -40.46 -7.94
C GLU A 1045 29.57 -39.98 -7.60
N ASN A 1046 28.67 -40.92 -7.29
CA ASN A 1046 27.31 -40.62 -6.84
C ASN A 1046 27.30 -40.49 -5.31
N LYS A 1047 27.66 -39.31 -4.79
CA LYS A 1047 27.68 -39.01 -3.35
C LYS A 1047 26.70 -37.89 -2.95
N ILE A 1048 25.95 -38.14 -1.89
CA ILE A 1048 25.23 -37.16 -1.10
C ILE A 1048 26.07 -36.81 0.13
N LEU A 1049 26.32 -35.53 0.33
CA LEU A 1049 27.18 -34.98 1.38
C LEU A 1049 26.39 -33.95 2.19
N GLN A 1050 26.82 -33.70 3.43
CA GLN A 1050 26.27 -32.63 4.27
C GLN A 1050 24.74 -32.68 4.41
N VAL A 1051 24.18 -33.86 4.65
CA VAL A 1051 22.75 -34.03 4.87
C VAL A 1051 22.41 -33.49 6.26
N PHE A 1052 21.56 -32.49 6.33
CA PHE A 1052 20.97 -31.99 7.58
C PHE A 1052 19.63 -31.32 7.29
N ASN A 1053 18.87 -30.94 8.31
CA ASN A 1053 17.71 -30.09 8.15
C ASN A 1053 17.91 -28.76 8.88
N TYR A 1054 17.37 -27.68 8.33
CA TYR A 1054 17.46 -26.34 8.92
C TYR A 1054 16.16 -25.55 8.68
N PRO A 1055 15.59 -24.90 9.72
CA PRO A 1055 16.02 -24.97 11.13
C PRO A 1055 15.90 -26.38 11.76
N ASN A 1056 16.72 -26.70 12.76
CA ASN A 1056 16.64 -27.92 13.57
C ASN A 1056 17.14 -27.64 15.01
N PRO A 1057 16.27 -27.64 16.05
CA PRO A 1057 14.85 -27.96 15.99
C PRO A 1057 14.04 -26.95 15.17
N PHE A 1058 12.90 -27.38 14.61
CA PHE A 1058 11.96 -26.50 13.93
C PHE A 1058 10.60 -26.42 14.62
N VAL A 1059 9.90 -25.30 14.44
CA VAL A 1059 8.58 -25.04 15.04
C VAL A 1059 7.46 -25.35 14.05
N ASN A 1060 7.49 -24.71 12.88
CA ASN A 1060 6.45 -24.84 11.87
C ASN A 1060 6.94 -25.58 10.62
N GLU A 1061 8.13 -25.24 10.14
CA GLU A 1061 8.65 -25.74 8.88
C GLU A 1061 10.17 -25.92 8.96
N THR A 1062 10.70 -26.81 8.12
CA THR A 1062 12.13 -27.04 7.97
C THR A 1062 12.46 -27.28 6.51
N TYR A 1063 13.74 -27.17 6.18
CA TYR A 1063 14.24 -27.63 4.90
C TYR A 1063 15.24 -28.74 5.13
N PHE A 1064 15.22 -29.77 4.29
CA PHE A 1064 16.28 -30.76 4.19
C PHE A 1064 17.30 -30.27 3.18
N THR A 1065 18.56 -30.16 3.60
CA THR A 1065 19.67 -29.65 2.81
C THR A 1065 20.75 -30.69 2.67
N PHE A 1066 21.36 -30.75 1.48
CA PHE A 1066 22.48 -31.62 1.17
C PHE A 1066 23.23 -31.14 -0.07
N LYS A 1067 24.46 -31.60 -0.23
CA LYS A 1067 25.23 -31.46 -1.48
C LYS A 1067 25.19 -32.76 -2.27
N ALA A 1068 24.95 -32.71 -3.57
CA ALA A 1068 25.02 -33.84 -4.49
C ALA A 1068 26.22 -33.66 -5.43
N THR A 1069 27.18 -34.58 -5.38
CA THR A 1069 28.37 -34.55 -6.25
C THR A 1069 28.02 -34.81 -7.71
N ASN A 1070 26.86 -35.42 -7.96
CA ASN A 1070 26.29 -35.66 -9.28
C ASN A 1070 24.76 -35.57 -9.22
N LEU A 1071 24.10 -35.09 -10.29
CA LEU A 1071 22.65 -34.86 -10.30
C LEU A 1071 21.86 -36.18 -10.17
N PRO A 1072 21.12 -36.43 -9.09
CA PRO A 1072 20.42 -37.71 -8.88
C PRO A 1072 19.23 -37.91 -9.82
N ASP A 1073 18.88 -39.17 -10.09
CA ASP A 1073 17.63 -39.50 -10.79
C ASP A 1073 16.42 -39.25 -9.87
N GLU A 1074 16.59 -39.58 -8.58
CA GLU A 1074 15.58 -39.45 -7.55
C GLU A 1074 16.23 -39.23 -6.17
N VAL A 1075 15.63 -38.38 -5.34
CA VAL A 1075 15.88 -38.30 -3.91
C VAL A 1075 14.58 -38.52 -3.14
N GLN A 1076 14.57 -39.46 -2.21
CA GLN A 1076 13.47 -39.71 -1.28
C GLN A 1076 13.87 -39.31 0.14
N ILE A 1077 13.04 -38.51 0.80
CA ILE A 1077 13.16 -38.19 2.22
C ILE A 1077 12.03 -38.90 2.95
N LEU A 1078 12.40 -39.85 3.80
CA LEU A 1078 11.48 -40.65 4.60
C LEU A 1078 11.61 -40.23 6.06
N ILE A 1079 10.54 -39.74 6.67
CA ILE A 1079 10.55 -39.24 8.06
C ILE A 1079 9.80 -40.24 8.95
N TYR A 1080 10.38 -40.55 10.11
CA TYR A 1080 9.93 -41.58 11.04
C TYR A 1080 9.90 -41.06 12.48
N THR A 1081 8.94 -41.56 13.25
CA THR A 1081 9.00 -41.51 14.72
C THR A 1081 10.16 -42.34 15.27
N VAL A 1082 10.56 -42.11 16.52
CA VAL A 1082 11.59 -42.94 17.22
C VAL A 1082 11.17 -44.42 17.30
N ALA A 1083 9.86 -44.71 17.33
CA ALA A 1083 9.31 -46.06 17.32
C ALA A 1083 9.32 -46.73 15.92
N GLY A 1084 9.83 -46.06 14.89
CA GLY A 1084 9.96 -46.60 13.53
C GLY A 1084 8.72 -46.44 12.64
N ARG A 1085 7.64 -45.79 13.11
CA ARG A 1085 6.48 -45.44 12.27
C ARG A 1085 6.85 -44.33 11.30
N MET A 1086 6.74 -44.56 9.99
CA MET A 1086 6.90 -43.53 8.95
C MET A 1086 5.73 -42.55 9.04
N ILE A 1087 6.02 -41.25 9.01
CA ILE A 1087 5.02 -40.18 9.08
C ILE A 1087 4.98 -39.32 7.84
N LYS A 1088 6.04 -39.29 7.03
CA LYS A 1088 6.05 -38.51 5.79
C LYS A 1088 7.03 -39.08 4.79
N LYS A 1089 6.67 -39.09 3.51
CA LYS A 1089 7.55 -39.37 2.37
C LYS A 1089 7.55 -38.22 1.37
N ILE A 1090 8.72 -37.65 1.13
CA ILE A 1090 8.92 -36.62 0.10
C ILE A 1090 9.77 -37.24 -1.01
N THR A 1091 9.31 -37.18 -2.26
CA THR A 1091 10.06 -37.69 -3.42
C THR A 1091 10.34 -36.54 -4.38
N LYS A 1092 11.60 -36.37 -4.76
CA LYS A 1092 12.06 -35.41 -5.76
C LYS A 1092 12.73 -36.13 -6.90
N THR A 1093 12.41 -35.71 -8.12
CA THR A 1093 12.99 -36.28 -9.36
C THR A 1093 14.14 -35.40 -9.83
N ALA A 1094 14.92 -35.87 -10.81
CA ALA A 1094 16.03 -35.11 -11.39
C ALA A 1094 15.69 -33.66 -11.77
N GLY A 1095 14.46 -33.38 -12.24
CA GLY A 1095 14.01 -32.02 -12.60
C GLY A 1095 13.85 -31.06 -11.41
N ASP A 1096 13.70 -31.60 -10.19
CA ASP A 1096 13.58 -30.83 -8.95
C ASP A 1096 14.92 -30.66 -8.22
N LEU A 1097 15.97 -31.32 -8.69
CA LEU A 1097 17.26 -31.45 -8.03
C LEU A 1097 18.34 -30.67 -8.78
N ARG A 1098 19.45 -30.41 -8.10
CA ARG A 1098 20.58 -29.64 -8.63
C ARG A 1098 21.89 -30.35 -8.33
N TYR A 1099 22.93 -29.98 -9.08
CA TYR A 1099 24.30 -30.28 -8.69
C TYR A 1099 24.68 -29.45 -7.45
N ASP A 1100 25.61 -29.97 -6.65
CA ASP A 1100 26.01 -29.38 -5.37
C ASP A 1100 24.79 -29.14 -4.46
N PHE A 1101 24.54 -27.91 -4.02
CA PHE A 1101 23.57 -27.61 -2.97
C PHE A 1101 22.10 -27.82 -3.39
N ASN A 1102 21.39 -28.63 -2.62
CA ASN A 1102 19.97 -28.91 -2.72
C ASN A 1102 19.25 -28.52 -1.42
N ARG A 1103 18.01 -28.01 -1.55
CA ARG A 1103 17.16 -27.62 -0.42
C ARG A 1103 15.71 -28.04 -0.68
N ILE A 1104 15.17 -28.94 0.14
CA ILE A 1104 13.82 -29.52 0.00
C ILE A 1104 12.95 -29.09 1.17
N TYR A 1105 11.84 -28.41 0.90
CA TYR A 1105 10.90 -27.90 1.90
C TYR A 1105 10.06 -29.00 2.55
N TRP A 1106 9.77 -28.83 3.85
CA TRP A 1106 8.74 -29.57 4.57
C TRP A 1106 8.04 -28.67 5.60
N ASP A 1107 6.71 -28.72 5.62
CA ASP A 1107 5.80 -27.95 6.47
C ASP A 1107 5.57 -28.56 7.86
N GLY A 1108 6.36 -29.58 8.23
CA GLY A 1108 6.29 -30.20 9.55
C GLY A 1108 5.00 -30.98 9.83
N ARG A 1109 4.23 -31.35 8.79
CA ARG A 1109 3.01 -32.16 8.89
C ARG A 1109 3.25 -33.58 8.42
N ASP A 1110 2.47 -34.53 8.93
CA ASP A 1110 2.53 -35.91 8.44
C ASP A 1110 1.83 -36.07 7.07
N GLU A 1111 1.71 -37.30 6.60
CA GLU A 1111 1.14 -37.60 5.27
C GLU A 1111 -0.35 -37.24 5.16
N ASP A 1112 -1.08 -37.28 6.27
CA ASP A 1112 -2.51 -36.96 6.34
C ASP A 1112 -2.75 -35.44 6.51
N GLY A 1113 -1.68 -34.65 6.65
CA GLY A 1113 -1.72 -33.20 6.83
C GLY A 1113 -1.85 -32.76 8.28
N ASP A 1114 -1.75 -33.69 9.24
CA ASP A 1114 -1.85 -33.40 10.66
C ASP A 1114 -0.54 -32.86 11.24
N ILE A 1115 -0.69 -32.08 12.31
CA ILE A 1115 0.44 -31.52 13.05
C ILE A 1115 1.08 -32.65 13.87
N ILE A 1116 2.37 -32.88 13.66
CA ILE A 1116 3.14 -33.83 14.45
C ILE A 1116 3.52 -33.25 15.83
N ALA A 1117 3.55 -34.11 16.85
CA ALA A 1117 3.87 -33.72 18.22
C ALA A 1117 5.33 -33.24 18.40
N SER A 1118 5.57 -32.45 19.44
CA SER A 1118 6.93 -32.09 19.86
C SER A 1118 7.74 -33.34 20.20
N GLY A 1119 8.98 -33.42 19.72
CA GLY A 1119 9.83 -34.58 19.95
C GLY A 1119 10.91 -34.76 18.88
N THR A 1120 11.70 -35.82 19.05
CA THR A 1120 12.73 -36.23 18.09
C THR A 1120 12.15 -37.19 17.07
N TYR A 1121 12.48 -36.97 15.81
CA TYR A 1121 12.17 -37.85 14.68
C TYR A 1121 13.46 -38.22 13.96
N LEU A 1122 13.44 -39.33 13.25
CA LEU A 1122 14.53 -39.75 12.37
C LEU A 1122 14.10 -39.54 10.94
N TYR A 1123 14.99 -39.10 10.07
CA TYR A 1123 14.72 -39.06 8.64
C TYR A 1123 15.84 -39.71 7.84
N ARG A 1124 15.48 -40.31 6.71
CA ARG A 1124 16.40 -40.93 5.77
C ARG A 1124 16.33 -40.19 4.46
N VAL A 1125 17.47 -39.71 3.98
CA VAL A 1125 17.62 -39.19 2.62
C VAL A 1125 18.24 -40.29 1.78
N ILE A 1126 17.47 -40.76 0.80
CA ILE A 1126 17.82 -41.85 -0.10
C ILE A 1126 18.00 -41.24 -1.49
N MET A 1127 19.23 -41.19 -1.96
CA MET A 1127 19.58 -40.75 -3.31
C MET A 1127 19.72 -41.97 -4.22
N LYS A 1128 19.11 -41.91 -5.41
CA LYS A 1128 19.25 -42.93 -6.45
C LYS A 1128 19.82 -42.33 -7.72
N LYS A 1129 20.77 -43.05 -8.32
CA LYS A 1129 21.36 -42.69 -9.62
C LYS A 1129 21.87 -43.94 -10.32
N ASN A 1130 21.48 -44.17 -11.58
CA ASN A 1130 21.93 -45.30 -12.41
C ASN A 1130 21.80 -46.69 -11.73
N GLY A 1131 20.76 -46.88 -10.90
CA GLY A 1131 20.54 -48.12 -10.14
C GLY A 1131 21.34 -48.23 -8.83
N GLU A 1132 22.28 -47.32 -8.56
CA GLU A 1132 22.96 -47.21 -7.27
C GLU A 1132 22.09 -46.42 -6.29
N THR A 1133 22.13 -46.80 -5.01
CA THR A 1133 21.38 -46.14 -3.94
C THR A 1133 22.32 -45.77 -2.80
N GLN A 1134 22.30 -44.51 -2.40
CA GLN A 1134 22.97 -44.04 -1.19
C GLN A 1134 21.92 -43.57 -0.18
N THR A 1135 22.07 -44.00 1.07
CA THR A 1135 21.16 -43.62 2.15
C THR A 1135 21.93 -42.95 3.27
N VAL A 1136 21.47 -41.78 3.70
CA VAL A 1136 21.96 -41.09 4.90
C VAL A 1136 20.80 -40.94 5.87
N THR A 1137 21.02 -41.33 7.12
CA THR A 1137 20.01 -41.22 8.18
C THR A 1137 20.45 -40.15 9.17
N GLU A 1138 19.57 -39.21 9.44
CA GLU A 1138 19.80 -38.10 10.37
C GLU A 1138 18.61 -37.94 11.32
N LYS A 1139 18.78 -37.10 12.34
CA LYS A 1139 17.73 -36.79 13.32
C LYS A 1139 17.24 -35.35 13.15
N LEU A 1140 15.94 -35.16 13.32
CA LEU A 1140 15.32 -33.84 13.39
C LEU A 1140 14.53 -33.71 14.69
N SER A 1141 14.39 -32.50 15.19
CA SER A 1141 13.64 -32.19 16.40
C SER A 1141 12.54 -31.18 16.08
N VAL A 1142 11.34 -31.43 16.61
CA VAL A 1142 10.18 -30.56 16.46
C VAL A 1142 9.84 -29.96 17.83
N VAL A 1143 9.63 -28.65 17.87
CA VAL A 1143 9.25 -27.92 19.08
C VAL A 1143 7.96 -27.16 18.79
N ARG A 1144 6.82 -27.74 19.21
CA ARG A 1144 5.49 -27.11 19.18
C ARG A 1144 5.17 -26.47 20.52
#